data_AF-A0A4Y3NG15-F1
#
_entry.id   AF-A0A4Y3NG15-F1
#
_cell.length_a   1.000
_cell.length_b   1.000
_cell.length_c   1.000
_cell.angle_alpha   90.00
_cell.angle_beta   90.00
_cell.angle_gamma   90.00
#
_symmetry.space_group_name_H-M   'P 1'
#
loop_
_entity.id
_entity.type
_entity.pdbx_description
1 polymer ?
#
loop_
_entity_poly.entity_id
_entity_poly.type
_entity_poly.pdbx_seq_one_letter_code
_entity_poly.pdbx_strand_id
1 'polypeptide(L)'
;MVQEPTQDHLIGTTVDGRYTVRSRLARGGMSTVYLATDQRLERDVALKVLHPHLANDPTFLARLSREAKAAASLSHPHIVGVLDQGEDGHIAYLVMEYVKGHTLRDTLNEQGPLPPRLALALIDPVIEGLAAAHHSGLIHRDVKPENVLIADDGRIKVGDFGLARAISANTSTGALIGTVAYLAPELVLGQPADARSDIYSAGIMLYEMLTGKQPYAGDSPIQVAYQHVNAVVGRPSDAAPGLAEDLDELVQWCTAVDAENRPVDGAALLTELRHIRTTLTDEELDRRQTSSQHPGFLPAAGATTPLDSSGSNPTEALATTASPTELISHQSNPTTIMAAGGPGRPQAGALVPAVPGNDADGRQPGKRELKRLERQESKDRARAAATPSRPLREGNPRRRGIIWTIVIVILATLAASAGWFFGMGPGSPGTVPDVKNKTVAEAQQLLRTAGFQSEPQDVFDDDILAGLAVGTEPASGAEVRKFQPITLFVSKGAQLFPLPGLAGGTLDEAKIALNAAEMALGNVTQAFDEKVPAGVVLSQDPAKGTEVRHGTPVSLVVSKGPQPIPVPDVRGLAQDAAVKAIQDAGLTAVIAPETVNDKTVPKGAVVSQLPANGTLIRGEAVTLTVSKGPKLVKVPSFIGKQAAEAERELKKLGFKVEVNKVLGGFFGTVRDQNPVNTEVPEDSVVTLTVV
;
A
#
# COMPACT_ATOMS: atom_id res chain seq x y z
N MET A 1 16.14 18.36 27.62
CA MET A 1 15.77 16.99 28.02
C MET A 1 16.51 16.05 27.09
N VAL A 2 17.36 15.18 27.63
CA VAL A 2 17.98 14.11 26.82
C VAL A 2 16.92 13.03 26.64
N GLN A 3 16.66 12.59 25.41
CA GLN A 3 15.88 11.37 25.20
C GLN A 3 16.79 10.18 25.51
N GLU A 4 16.51 9.49 26.61
CA GLU A 4 17.12 8.18 26.87
C GLU A 4 16.69 7.18 25.77
N PRO A 5 17.58 6.24 25.38
CA PRO A 5 17.17 5.17 24.48
C PRO A 5 16.10 4.33 25.17
N THR A 6 14.89 4.28 24.61
CA THR A 6 13.76 3.58 25.21
C THR A 6 14.06 2.09 25.34
N GLN A 7 14.49 1.65 26.54
CA GLN A 7 14.59 0.24 26.86
C GLN A 7 13.19 -0.38 26.71
N ASP A 8 13.13 -1.53 26.05
CA ASP A 8 11.86 -2.22 25.83
C ASP A 8 11.41 -2.84 27.16
N HIS A 9 10.47 -2.17 27.85
CA HIS A 9 10.09 -2.44 29.24
C HIS A 9 9.63 -3.89 29.50
N LEU A 10 9.27 -4.65 28.46
CA LEU A 10 8.84 -6.04 28.60
C LEU A 10 10.01 -7.02 28.68
N ILE A 11 11.20 -6.69 28.18
CA ILE A 11 12.34 -7.63 28.16
C ILE A 11 12.82 -7.93 29.60
N GLY A 12 12.93 -9.21 29.94
CA GLY A 12 13.27 -9.68 31.28
C GLY A 12 12.08 -9.76 32.24
N THR A 13 10.90 -9.24 31.87
CA THR A 13 9.67 -9.40 32.67
C THR A 13 9.04 -10.78 32.44
N THR A 14 8.08 -11.15 33.29
CA THR A 14 7.29 -12.39 33.13
C THR A 14 5.81 -12.03 33.04
N VAL A 15 5.21 -12.30 31.88
CA VAL A 15 3.78 -12.05 31.60
C VAL A 15 2.95 -13.23 32.10
N ASP A 16 1.80 -12.94 32.70
CA ASP A 16 0.85 -13.89 33.32
C ASP A 16 1.53 -14.84 34.32
N GLY A 17 2.59 -14.38 34.97
CA GLY A 17 3.41 -15.19 35.89
C GLY A 17 4.06 -16.44 35.26
N ARG A 18 4.01 -16.60 33.93
CA ARG A 18 4.39 -17.84 33.22
C ARG A 18 5.35 -17.63 32.05
N TYR A 19 5.25 -16.52 31.33
CA TYR A 19 5.99 -16.30 30.08
C TYR A 19 7.11 -15.27 30.29
N THR A 20 8.33 -15.73 30.52
CA THR A 20 9.49 -14.83 30.70
C THR A 20 10.02 -14.36 29.37
N VAL A 21 9.90 -13.06 29.12
CA VAL A 21 10.34 -12.40 27.88
C VAL A 21 11.87 -12.36 27.81
N ARG A 22 12.44 -12.90 26.74
CA ARG A 22 13.89 -13.00 26.50
C ARG A 22 14.43 -11.90 25.60
N SER A 23 13.79 -11.70 24.45
CA SER A 23 14.21 -10.74 23.43
C SER A 23 13.03 -10.37 22.53
N ARG A 24 13.12 -9.25 21.82
CA ARG A 24 12.15 -8.88 20.78
C ARG A 24 12.52 -9.55 19.46
N LEU A 25 11.54 -10.19 18.82
CA LEU A 25 11.68 -10.79 17.49
C LEU A 25 11.27 -9.79 16.39
N ALA A 26 10.09 -9.19 16.52
CA ALA A 26 9.56 -8.25 15.52
C ALA A 26 8.70 -7.15 16.17
N ARG A 27 8.56 -6.00 15.51
CA ARG A 27 7.67 -4.92 15.91
C ARG A 27 6.74 -4.55 14.75
N GLY A 28 5.44 -4.72 14.94
CA GLY A 28 4.41 -4.30 14.00
C GLY A 28 3.60 -3.10 14.50
N GLY A 29 2.72 -2.58 13.64
CA GLY A 29 1.86 -1.42 13.94
C GLY A 29 0.79 -1.66 15.01
N MET A 30 0.43 -2.93 15.28
CA MET A 30 -0.63 -3.31 16.24
C MET A 30 -0.12 -4.16 17.42
N SER A 31 1.07 -4.74 17.29
CA SER A 31 1.65 -5.64 18.29
C SER A 31 3.17 -5.71 18.18
N THR A 32 3.82 -6.09 19.27
CA THR A 32 5.24 -6.50 19.28
C THR A 32 5.33 -8.00 19.55
N VAL A 33 6.17 -8.71 18.81
CA VAL A 33 6.40 -10.15 18.99
C VAL A 33 7.74 -10.35 19.70
N TYR A 34 7.73 -11.11 20.78
CA TYR A 34 8.89 -11.44 21.59
C TYR A 34 9.17 -12.94 21.58
N LEU A 35 10.43 -13.30 21.77
CA LEU A 35 10.81 -14.62 22.24
C LEU A 35 10.58 -14.67 23.75
N ALA A 36 9.83 -15.65 24.23
CA ALA A 36 9.61 -15.89 25.65
C ALA A 36 9.81 -17.37 25.99
N THR A 37 10.20 -17.67 27.22
CA THR A 37 10.23 -19.04 27.72
C THR A 37 8.96 -19.29 28.56
N ASP A 38 8.18 -20.32 28.22
CA ASP A 38 7.06 -20.82 29.04
C ASP A 38 7.64 -21.58 30.24
N GLN A 39 7.63 -20.97 31.42
CA GLN A 39 8.23 -21.54 32.63
C GLN A 39 7.57 -22.85 33.08
N ARG A 40 6.34 -23.15 32.65
CA ARG A 40 5.63 -24.38 33.05
C ARG A 40 5.98 -25.57 32.17
N LEU A 41 6.31 -25.32 30.91
CA LEU A 41 6.61 -26.36 29.91
C LEU A 41 8.10 -26.37 29.49
N GLU A 42 8.91 -25.48 30.07
CA GLU A 42 10.35 -25.31 29.82
C GLU A 42 10.71 -25.25 28.34
N ARG A 43 9.89 -24.54 27.55
CA ARG A 43 10.05 -24.37 26.10
C ARG A 43 9.99 -22.90 25.69
N ASP A 44 10.67 -22.57 24.61
CA ASP A 44 10.55 -21.26 23.99
C ASP A 44 9.27 -21.16 23.13
N VAL A 45 8.66 -19.97 23.17
CA VAL A 45 7.39 -19.61 22.51
C VAL A 45 7.49 -18.20 21.95
N ALA A 46 6.74 -17.93 20.88
CA ALA A 46 6.58 -16.58 20.35
C ALA A 46 5.40 -15.90 21.08
N LEU A 47 5.69 -14.85 21.84
CA LEU A 47 4.71 -14.08 22.60
C LEU A 47 4.38 -12.78 21.84
N LYS A 48 3.20 -12.72 21.24
CA LYS A 48 2.69 -11.55 20.53
C LYS A 48 1.85 -10.70 21.49
N VAL A 49 2.37 -9.54 21.86
CA VAL A 49 1.75 -8.58 22.78
C VAL A 49 1.14 -7.43 21.99
N LEU A 50 -0.13 -7.11 22.21
CA LEU A 50 -0.81 -5.98 21.58
C LEU A 50 -0.33 -4.65 22.15
N HIS A 51 -0.34 -3.59 21.34
CA HIS A 51 -0.07 -2.24 21.85
C HIS A 51 -1.21 -1.78 22.79
N PRO A 52 -0.92 -0.98 23.84
CA PRO A 52 -1.91 -0.63 24.88
C PRO A 52 -3.19 0.05 24.35
N HIS A 53 -3.13 0.74 23.21
CA HIS A 53 -4.31 1.37 22.62
C HIS A 53 -5.32 0.37 22.02
N LEU A 54 -4.92 -0.86 21.71
CA LEU A 54 -5.83 -1.95 21.29
C LEU A 54 -6.27 -2.82 22.46
N ALA A 55 -5.42 -2.98 23.47
CA ALA A 55 -5.77 -3.69 24.71
C ALA A 55 -6.91 -3.01 25.51
N ASN A 56 -7.25 -1.76 25.20
CA ASN A 56 -8.33 -1.02 25.84
C ASN A 56 -9.67 -1.05 25.07
N ASP A 57 -9.81 -1.77 23.94
CA ASP A 57 -11.08 -1.92 23.21
C ASP A 57 -11.69 -3.32 23.46
N PRO A 58 -12.75 -3.45 24.30
CA PRO A 58 -13.38 -4.74 24.58
C PRO A 58 -14.01 -5.40 23.35
N THR A 59 -14.43 -4.61 22.34
CA THR A 59 -15.02 -5.15 21.11
C THR A 59 -13.96 -5.73 20.18
N PHE A 60 -12.75 -5.17 20.21
CA PHE A 60 -11.57 -5.70 19.54
C PHE A 60 -11.11 -7.00 20.23
N LEU A 61 -10.91 -6.98 21.54
CA LEU A 61 -10.49 -8.15 22.32
C LEU A 61 -11.46 -9.33 22.19
N ALA A 62 -12.78 -9.09 22.24
CA ALA A 62 -13.78 -10.15 22.05
C ALA A 62 -13.75 -10.78 20.65
N ARG A 63 -13.42 -10.00 19.61
CA ARG A 63 -13.22 -10.50 18.23
C ARG A 63 -11.91 -11.27 18.11
N LEU A 64 -10.82 -10.68 18.61
CA LEU A 64 -9.48 -11.28 18.64
C LEU A 64 -9.49 -12.64 19.34
N SER A 65 -10.15 -12.75 20.51
CA SER A 65 -10.23 -14.00 21.27
C SER A 65 -10.98 -15.10 20.53
N ARG A 66 -11.98 -14.74 19.71
CA ARG A 66 -12.72 -15.67 18.84
C ARG A 66 -11.87 -16.13 17.65
N GLU A 67 -11.15 -15.22 17.01
CA GLU A 67 -10.24 -15.55 15.89
C GLU A 67 -9.05 -16.40 16.38
N ALA A 68 -8.46 -16.06 17.53
CA ALA A 68 -7.43 -16.86 18.19
C ALA A 68 -7.91 -18.26 18.58
N LYS A 69 -9.15 -18.43 19.05
CA LYS A 69 -9.75 -19.75 19.32
C LYS A 69 -9.94 -20.58 18.06
N ALA A 70 -10.34 -19.96 16.95
CA ALA A 70 -10.43 -20.63 15.66
C ALA A 70 -9.04 -21.09 15.17
N ALA A 71 -8.04 -20.19 15.21
CA ALA A 71 -6.66 -20.51 14.84
C ALA A 71 -6.03 -21.59 15.74
N ALA A 72 -6.32 -21.61 17.05
CA ALA A 72 -5.83 -22.63 17.98
C ALA A 72 -6.42 -24.03 17.74
N SER A 73 -7.56 -24.13 17.04
CA SER A 73 -8.12 -25.43 16.62
C SER A 73 -7.42 -26.03 15.40
N LEU A 74 -6.64 -25.22 14.67
CA LEU A 74 -6.00 -25.60 13.42
C LEU A 74 -4.58 -26.13 13.66
N SER A 75 -4.44 -27.46 13.67
CA SER A 75 -3.15 -28.15 13.80
C SER A 75 -2.69 -28.65 12.44
N HIS A 76 -1.66 -28.01 11.86
CA HIS A 76 -1.11 -28.39 10.56
C HIS A 76 0.42 -28.23 10.53
N PRO A 77 1.19 -29.11 9.84
CA PRO A 77 2.66 -28.99 9.77
C PRO A 77 3.14 -27.63 9.24
N HIS A 78 2.40 -27.06 8.28
CA HIS A 78 2.74 -25.81 7.59
C HIS A 78 2.04 -24.57 8.14
N ILE A 79 1.50 -24.63 9.35
CA ILE A 79 0.91 -23.49 10.06
C ILE A 79 1.60 -23.33 11.41
N VAL A 80 1.81 -22.08 11.86
CA VAL A 80 2.30 -21.78 13.21
C VAL A 80 1.18 -22.05 14.21
N GLY A 81 1.38 -23.01 15.12
CA GLY A 81 0.35 -23.35 16.11
C GLY A 81 0.13 -22.23 17.12
N VAL A 82 -1.13 -21.84 17.34
CA VAL A 82 -1.52 -21.00 18.49
C VAL A 82 -1.63 -21.90 19.72
N LEU A 83 -0.90 -21.55 20.79
CA LEU A 83 -0.69 -22.38 21.96
C LEU A 83 -1.52 -21.94 23.17
N ASP A 84 -1.70 -20.63 23.33
CA ASP A 84 -2.40 -20.03 24.47
C ASP A 84 -2.79 -18.57 24.16
N GLN A 85 -3.70 -17.98 24.95
CA GLN A 85 -4.02 -16.55 24.91
C GLN A 85 -4.42 -16.05 26.29
N GLY A 86 -4.19 -14.77 26.57
CA GLY A 86 -4.60 -14.19 27.84
C GLY A 86 -4.49 -12.67 27.92
N GLU A 87 -4.85 -12.16 29.10
CA GLU A 87 -4.81 -10.75 29.46
C GLU A 87 -4.16 -10.65 30.84
N ASP A 88 -3.02 -9.94 30.93
CA ASP A 88 -2.30 -9.67 32.18
C ASP A 88 -2.35 -8.16 32.46
N GLY A 89 -3.31 -7.76 33.30
CA GLY A 89 -3.55 -6.36 33.65
C GLY A 89 -3.99 -5.50 32.46
N HIS A 90 -3.02 -4.88 31.76
CA HIS A 90 -3.21 -4.05 30.57
C HIS A 90 -2.52 -4.62 29.32
N ILE A 91 -2.01 -5.85 29.43
CA ILE A 91 -1.25 -6.56 28.39
C ILE A 91 -2.13 -7.70 27.86
N ALA A 92 -2.75 -7.48 26.71
CA ALA A 92 -3.39 -8.57 25.97
C ALA A 92 -2.34 -9.27 25.08
N TYR A 93 -2.27 -10.60 25.17
CA TYR A 93 -1.22 -11.40 24.52
C TYR A 93 -1.74 -12.70 23.88
N LEU A 94 -1.00 -13.15 22.86
CA LEU A 94 -1.18 -14.41 22.16
C LEU A 94 0.13 -15.19 22.19
N VAL A 95 0.07 -16.48 22.51
CA VAL A 95 1.23 -17.37 22.59
C VAL A 95 1.20 -18.32 21.40
N MET A 96 2.30 -18.38 20.66
CA MET A 96 2.43 -19.13 19.42
C MET A 96 3.67 -20.02 19.45
N GLU A 97 3.69 -21.04 18.62
CA GLU A 97 4.89 -21.85 18.34
C GLU A 97 6.05 -20.95 17.92
N TYR A 98 7.18 -21.04 18.63
CA TYR A 98 8.40 -20.37 18.19
C TYR A 98 9.06 -21.19 17.07
N VAL A 99 9.05 -20.65 15.85
CA VAL A 99 9.79 -21.20 14.72
C VAL A 99 11.15 -20.52 14.66
N LYS A 100 12.21 -21.26 14.99
CA LYS A 100 13.59 -20.77 14.87
C LYS A 100 14.06 -20.85 13.42
N GLY A 101 14.41 -19.71 12.84
CA GLY A 101 14.85 -19.57 11.46
C GLY A 101 14.68 -18.12 10.99
N HIS A 102 14.38 -17.93 9.71
CA HIS A 102 14.18 -16.62 9.08
C HIS A 102 12.84 -16.57 8.31
N THR A 103 12.49 -15.41 7.78
CA THR A 103 11.28 -15.25 6.95
C THR A 103 11.58 -15.52 5.47
N LEU A 104 10.52 -15.68 4.65
CA LEU A 104 10.65 -15.66 3.19
C LEU A 104 11.11 -14.29 2.68
N ARG A 105 10.74 -13.19 3.36
CA ARG A 105 11.26 -11.84 3.05
C ARG A 105 12.79 -11.80 3.13
N ASP A 106 13.38 -12.36 4.19
CA ASP A 106 14.83 -12.40 4.37
C ASP A 106 15.49 -13.18 3.22
N THR A 107 14.90 -14.31 2.83
CA THR A 107 15.36 -15.13 1.69
C THR A 107 15.37 -14.34 0.37
N LEU A 108 14.31 -13.56 0.11
CA LEU A 108 14.19 -12.73 -1.09
C LEU A 108 15.19 -11.55 -1.09
N ASN A 109 15.44 -10.96 0.09
CA ASN A 109 16.45 -9.90 0.24
C ASN A 109 17.87 -10.42 0.02
N GLU A 110 18.17 -11.66 0.45
CA GLU A 110 19.50 -12.27 0.32
C GLU A 110 19.78 -12.86 -1.08
N GLN A 111 18.78 -13.52 -1.69
CA GLN A 111 18.97 -14.27 -2.95
C GLN A 111 18.45 -13.52 -4.18
N GLY A 112 17.57 -12.54 -4.02
CA GLY A 112 16.87 -11.89 -5.13
C GLY A 112 15.86 -12.84 -5.81
N PRO A 113 15.73 -12.79 -7.15
CA PRO A 113 14.86 -13.72 -7.89
C PRO A 113 15.27 -15.18 -7.68
N LEU A 114 14.32 -16.01 -7.28
CA LEU A 114 14.53 -17.44 -7.02
C LEU A 114 14.32 -18.25 -8.31
N PRO A 115 15.10 -19.33 -8.54
CA PRO A 115 14.82 -20.24 -9.65
C PRO A 115 13.45 -20.93 -9.44
N PRO A 116 12.70 -21.26 -10.50
CA PRO A 116 11.35 -21.82 -10.37
C PRO A 116 11.26 -23.06 -9.48
N ARG A 117 12.27 -23.96 -9.50
CA ARG A 117 12.32 -25.12 -8.60
C ARG A 117 12.23 -24.73 -7.13
N LEU A 118 12.94 -23.66 -6.74
CA LEU A 118 12.94 -23.17 -5.36
C LEU A 118 11.65 -22.40 -5.05
N ALA A 119 11.19 -21.51 -5.94
CA ALA A 119 9.93 -20.79 -5.75
C ALA A 119 8.74 -21.76 -5.56
N LEU A 120 8.63 -22.79 -6.41
CA LEU A 120 7.61 -23.84 -6.32
C LEU A 120 7.78 -24.71 -5.05
N ALA A 121 9.00 -24.97 -4.61
CA ALA A 121 9.26 -25.73 -3.38
C ALA A 121 8.95 -24.93 -2.10
N LEU A 122 9.08 -23.60 -2.13
CA LEU A 122 8.75 -22.72 -1.00
C LEU A 122 7.24 -22.45 -0.91
N ILE A 123 6.55 -22.25 -2.04
CA ILE A 123 5.11 -21.93 -2.06
C ILE A 123 4.21 -23.16 -1.87
N ASP A 124 4.64 -24.37 -2.24
CA ASP A 124 3.85 -25.61 -2.08
C ASP A 124 3.42 -25.84 -0.61
N PRO A 125 4.31 -25.82 0.39
CA PRO A 125 3.95 -25.84 1.80
C PRO A 125 3.03 -24.70 2.26
N VAL A 126 3.22 -23.49 1.73
CA VAL A 126 2.40 -22.31 2.06
C VAL A 126 0.96 -22.51 1.60
N ILE A 127 0.78 -22.95 0.35
CA ILE A 127 -0.55 -23.24 -0.22
C ILE A 127 -1.18 -24.44 0.49
N GLU A 128 -0.43 -25.47 0.87
CA GLU A 128 -0.95 -26.58 1.68
C GLU A 128 -1.43 -26.12 3.06
N GLY A 129 -0.71 -25.20 3.72
CA GLY A 129 -1.17 -24.53 4.93
C GLY A 129 -2.46 -23.73 4.71
N LEU A 130 -2.54 -22.92 3.66
CA LEU A 130 -3.75 -22.17 3.32
C LEU A 130 -4.94 -23.12 3.00
N ALA A 131 -4.72 -24.22 2.28
CA ALA A 131 -5.75 -25.22 1.99
C ALA A 131 -6.34 -25.83 3.28
N ALA A 132 -5.51 -26.17 4.26
CA ALA A 132 -5.96 -26.68 5.56
C ALA A 132 -6.77 -25.63 6.36
N ALA A 133 -6.38 -24.36 6.28
CA ALA A 133 -7.14 -23.25 6.88
C ALA A 133 -8.51 -23.06 6.20
N HIS A 134 -8.53 -23.00 4.87
CA HIS A 134 -9.75 -22.84 4.06
C HIS A 134 -10.75 -23.99 4.30
N HIS A 135 -10.28 -25.24 4.36
CA HIS A 135 -11.12 -26.39 4.70
C HIS A 135 -11.76 -26.27 6.10
N SER A 136 -11.09 -25.59 7.02
CA SER A 136 -11.58 -25.30 8.38
C SER A 136 -12.42 -24.02 8.47
N GLY A 137 -12.70 -23.36 7.33
CA GLY A 137 -13.44 -22.10 7.27
C GLY A 137 -12.65 -20.87 7.75
N LEU A 138 -11.33 -20.98 7.88
CA LEU A 138 -10.43 -19.90 8.28
C LEU A 138 -9.76 -19.28 7.05
N ILE A 139 -9.71 -17.95 7.02
CA ILE A 139 -9.08 -17.14 5.98
C ILE A 139 -8.00 -16.28 6.66
N HIS A 140 -6.81 -16.22 6.08
CA HIS A 140 -5.64 -15.55 6.62
C HIS A 140 -5.71 -14.02 6.50
N ARG A 141 -6.14 -13.49 5.34
CA ARG A 141 -6.33 -12.07 5.02
C ARG A 141 -5.06 -11.19 5.01
N ASP A 142 -3.87 -11.77 5.13
CA ASP A 142 -2.59 -11.06 5.25
C ASP A 142 -1.42 -11.96 4.80
N VAL A 143 -1.58 -12.68 3.69
CA VAL A 143 -0.53 -13.57 3.15
C VAL A 143 0.56 -12.71 2.49
N LYS A 144 1.81 -12.85 2.96
CA LYS A 144 2.98 -12.08 2.49
C LYS A 144 4.30 -12.74 2.96
N PRO A 145 5.45 -12.42 2.35
CA PRO A 145 6.74 -13.03 2.69
C PRO A 145 7.17 -12.89 4.17
N GLU A 146 6.73 -11.84 4.86
CA GLU A 146 7.02 -11.62 6.28
C GLU A 146 6.29 -12.61 7.21
N ASN A 147 5.14 -13.15 6.76
CA ASN A 147 4.30 -14.09 7.52
C ASN A 147 4.62 -15.56 7.18
N VAL A 148 5.56 -15.81 6.25
CA VAL A 148 6.07 -17.15 5.91
C VAL A 148 7.40 -17.37 6.61
N LEU A 149 7.45 -18.31 7.54
CA LEU A 149 8.63 -18.66 8.33
C LEU A 149 9.29 -19.93 7.76
N ILE A 150 10.61 -19.87 7.58
CA ILE A 150 11.45 -20.97 7.14
C ILE A 150 12.35 -21.36 8.32
N ALA A 151 12.11 -22.54 8.88
CA ALA A 151 12.84 -23.04 10.04
C ALA A 151 14.26 -23.52 9.68
N ASP A 152 15.18 -23.49 10.65
CA ASP A 152 16.54 -24.04 10.53
C ASP A 152 16.57 -25.54 10.09
N ASP A 153 15.48 -26.28 10.34
CA ASP A 153 15.31 -27.69 9.97
C ASP A 153 14.60 -27.90 8.60
N GLY A 154 14.36 -26.81 7.86
CA GLY A 154 13.73 -26.82 6.54
C GLY A 154 12.19 -26.84 6.54
N ARG A 155 11.53 -26.87 7.70
CA ARG A 155 10.06 -26.75 7.76
C ARG A 155 9.63 -25.32 7.42
N ILE A 156 8.66 -25.20 6.52
CA ILE A 156 8.01 -23.93 6.17
C ILE A 156 6.67 -23.85 6.89
N LYS A 157 6.38 -22.71 7.52
CA LYS A 157 5.16 -22.45 8.30
C LYS A 157 4.59 -21.06 8.04
N VAL A 158 3.29 -20.98 7.84
CA VAL A 158 2.54 -19.72 7.73
C VAL A 158 2.06 -19.28 9.12
N GLY A 159 2.38 -18.05 9.51
CA GLY A 159 2.00 -17.45 10.79
C GLY A 159 1.06 -16.25 10.64
N ASP A 160 0.62 -15.67 11.76
CA ASP A 160 -0.13 -14.40 11.78
C ASP A 160 -1.52 -14.37 11.08
N PHE A 161 -2.20 -15.52 11.04
CA PHE A 161 -3.60 -15.64 10.58
C PHE A 161 -4.57 -14.62 11.22
N GLY A 162 -5.18 -13.75 10.41
CA GLY A 162 -6.40 -12.99 10.72
C GLY A 162 -6.28 -11.79 11.68
N LEU A 163 -5.29 -11.75 12.57
CA LEU A 163 -5.19 -10.82 13.71
C LEU A 163 -5.04 -9.32 13.32
N ALA A 164 -4.83 -9.01 12.03
CA ALA A 164 -4.33 -7.72 11.56
C ALA A 164 -5.38 -6.73 11.00
N ARG A 165 -6.62 -7.16 10.67
CA ARG A 165 -7.64 -6.26 10.06
C ARG A 165 -8.95 -6.14 10.83
N ALA A 166 -8.93 -6.33 12.14
CA ALA A 166 -10.08 -5.99 13.00
C ALA A 166 -10.30 -4.46 13.18
N ILE A 167 -9.43 -3.62 12.61
CA ILE A 167 -9.55 -2.16 12.58
C ILE A 167 -10.36 -1.71 11.34
N SER A 168 -11.55 -1.20 11.63
CA SER A 168 -12.37 -0.31 10.79
C SER A 168 -12.91 -0.77 9.44
N ALA A 169 -14.16 -1.24 9.48
CA ALA A 169 -15.18 -0.88 8.47
C ALA A 169 -15.80 0.52 8.73
N ASN A 170 -15.24 1.35 9.63
CA ASN A 170 -15.92 2.52 10.22
C ASN A 170 -15.03 3.77 10.49
N THR A 171 -13.84 3.92 9.89
CA THR A 171 -13.08 5.18 9.96
C THR A 171 -12.75 5.72 8.57
N SER A 172 -13.37 6.86 8.24
CA SER A 172 -13.19 7.64 7.01
C SER A 172 -11.84 8.36 6.91
N THR A 173 -10.79 7.79 7.50
CA THR A 173 -9.41 8.32 7.51
C THR A 173 -8.50 7.27 6.88
N GLY A 174 -7.90 7.64 5.74
CA GLY A 174 -7.18 6.74 4.82
C GLY A 174 -5.84 6.18 5.31
N ALA A 175 -5.72 5.84 6.59
CA ALA A 175 -4.60 5.07 7.11
C ALA A 175 -4.85 3.58 6.83
N LEU A 176 -4.47 3.10 5.63
CA LEU A 176 -4.25 1.67 5.42
C LEU A 176 -3.00 1.26 6.23
N ILE A 177 -3.22 0.85 7.47
CA ILE A 177 -2.17 0.38 8.38
C ILE A 177 -1.80 -1.06 7.99
N GLY A 178 -0.97 -1.19 6.95
CA GLY A 178 -0.46 -2.47 6.46
C GLY A 178 0.26 -2.35 5.11
N THR A 179 1.11 -3.32 4.80
CA THR A 179 1.79 -3.42 3.51
C THR A 179 0.79 -3.78 2.42
N VAL A 180 0.33 -2.77 1.67
CA VAL A 180 -0.65 -2.88 0.58
C VAL A 180 -0.25 -3.83 -0.56
N ALA A 181 1.04 -4.10 -0.73
CA ALA A 181 1.61 -4.73 -1.93
C ALA A 181 1.15 -6.17 -2.22
N TYR A 182 0.47 -6.83 -1.28
CA TYR A 182 -0.09 -8.19 -1.46
C TYR A 182 -1.62 -8.19 -1.36
N LEU A 183 -2.26 -7.03 -1.21
CA LEU A 183 -3.65 -6.95 -0.81
C LEU A 183 -4.59 -7.26 -1.99
N ALA A 184 -5.53 -8.19 -1.78
CA ALA A 184 -6.50 -8.54 -2.80
C ALA A 184 -7.43 -7.36 -3.18
N PRO A 185 -7.89 -7.26 -4.45
CA PRO A 185 -8.73 -6.17 -4.93
C PRO A 185 -9.98 -5.92 -4.08
N GLU A 186 -10.69 -6.99 -3.73
CA GLU A 186 -11.88 -6.97 -2.89
C GLU A 186 -11.59 -6.39 -1.48
N LEU A 187 -10.40 -6.67 -0.95
CA LEU A 187 -9.93 -6.19 0.36
C LEU A 187 -9.49 -4.71 0.34
N VAL A 188 -9.19 -4.15 -0.84
CA VAL A 188 -9.04 -2.69 -1.07
C VAL A 188 -10.41 -2.02 -1.16
N LEU A 189 -11.36 -2.65 -1.86
CA LEU A 189 -12.74 -2.15 -2.03
C LEU A 189 -13.61 -2.26 -0.78
N GLY A 190 -13.12 -2.85 0.31
CA GLY A 190 -13.86 -3.05 1.56
C GLY A 190 -14.92 -4.16 1.50
N GLN A 191 -14.84 -5.03 0.49
CA GLN A 191 -15.65 -6.23 0.36
C GLN A 191 -15.16 -7.33 1.33
N PRO A 192 -16.03 -8.31 1.69
CA PRO A 192 -15.61 -9.43 2.52
C PRO A 192 -14.59 -10.30 1.80
N ALA A 193 -13.49 -10.66 2.48
CA ALA A 193 -12.56 -11.66 1.99
C ALA A 193 -13.11 -13.08 2.11
N ASP A 194 -12.74 -13.91 1.15
CA ASP A 194 -12.90 -15.37 1.15
C ASP A 194 -11.54 -16.06 0.89
N ALA A 195 -11.54 -17.36 0.59
CA ALA A 195 -10.31 -18.10 0.28
C ALA A 195 -9.56 -17.58 -0.96
N ARG A 196 -10.26 -16.92 -1.90
CA ARG A 196 -9.69 -16.38 -3.14
C ARG A 196 -8.91 -15.09 -2.90
N SER A 197 -9.15 -14.41 -1.78
CA SER A 197 -8.31 -13.28 -1.33
C SER A 197 -6.91 -13.74 -0.96
N ASP A 198 -6.77 -14.86 -0.23
CA ASP A 198 -5.47 -15.41 0.14
C ASP A 198 -4.72 -16.00 -1.07
N ILE A 199 -5.45 -16.57 -2.02
CA ILE A 199 -4.92 -17.07 -3.31
C ILE A 199 -4.33 -15.93 -4.15
N TYR A 200 -5.01 -14.78 -4.21
CA TYR A 200 -4.48 -13.59 -4.90
C TYR A 200 -3.15 -13.16 -4.28
N SER A 201 -3.10 -13.02 -2.96
CA SER A 201 -1.87 -12.67 -2.22
C SER A 201 -0.74 -13.68 -2.42
N ALA A 202 -1.06 -14.99 -2.47
CA ALA A 202 -0.09 -16.04 -2.80
C ALA A 202 0.42 -15.94 -4.25
N GLY A 203 -0.43 -15.56 -5.21
CA GLY A 203 -0.04 -15.29 -6.60
C GLY A 203 0.92 -14.10 -6.73
N ILE A 204 0.66 -13.00 -6.02
CA ILE A 204 1.57 -11.84 -5.96
C ILE A 204 2.93 -12.24 -5.35
N MET A 205 2.91 -13.06 -4.29
CA MET A 205 4.13 -13.58 -3.66
C MET A 205 4.90 -14.52 -4.59
N LEU A 206 4.22 -15.32 -5.41
CA LEU A 206 4.86 -16.17 -6.43
C LEU A 206 5.48 -15.33 -7.57
N TYR A 207 4.80 -14.27 -8.04
CA TYR A 207 5.37 -13.32 -9.00
C TYR A 207 6.68 -12.73 -8.47
N GLU A 208 6.68 -12.26 -7.22
CA GLU A 208 7.88 -11.69 -6.59
C GLU A 208 9.00 -12.72 -6.39
N MET A 209 8.67 -13.96 -5.99
CA MET A 209 9.66 -15.04 -5.91
C MET A 209 10.34 -15.32 -7.26
N LEU A 210 9.60 -15.28 -8.37
CA LEU A 210 10.13 -15.58 -9.71
C LEU A 210 10.90 -14.41 -10.35
N THR A 211 10.50 -13.16 -10.03
CA THR A 211 11.03 -11.95 -10.70
C THR A 211 11.95 -11.10 -9.82
N GLY A 212 11.95 -11.34 -8.50
CA GLY A 212 12.62 -10.52 -7.49
C GLY A 212 12.01 -9.13 -7.28
N LYS A 213 10.82 -8.86 -7.86
CA LYS A 213 10.12 -7.57 -7.75
C LYS A 213 8.63 -7.78 -7.57
N GLN A 214 7.97 -6.89 -6.84
CA GLN A 214 6.52 -6.85 -6.77
C GLN A 214 5.95 -6.41 -8.15
N PRO A 215 4.78 -6.92 -8.58
CA PRO A 215 4.19 -6.54 -9.86
C PRO A 215 3.68 -5.10 -9.89
N TYR A 216 3.46 -4.51 -8.71
CA TYR A 216 2.97 -3.16 -8.50
C TYR A 216 3.92 -2.39 -7.58
N ALA A 217 4.21 -1.15 -7.96
CA ALA A 217 5.07 -0.23 -7.23
C ALA A 217 4.53 1.19 -7.38
N GLY A 218 4.72 1.98 -6.33
CA GLY A 218 4.31 3.39 -6.26
C GLY A 218 4.76 4.01 -4.95
N ASP A 219 4.96 5.32 -4.95
CA ASP A 219 5.53 6.06 -3.82
C ASP A 219 4.54 6.22 -2.65
N SER A 220 3.25 5.96 -2.91
CA SER A 220 2.18 5.96 -1.90
C SER A 220 1.47 4.60 -1.81
N PRO A 221 1.17 4.09 -0.60
CA PRO A 221 0.37 2.87 -0.43
C PRO A 221 -0.99 2.89 -1.15
N ILE A 222 -1.60 4.07 -1.29
CA ILE A 222 -2.89 4.22 -1.98
C ILE A 222 -2.75 3.97 -3.49
N GLN A 223 -1.60 4.30 -4.08
CA GLN A 223 -1.32 4.07 -5.50
C GLN A 223 -1.20 2.57 -5.81
N VAL A 224 -0.47 1.83 -4.97
CA VAL A 224 -0.34 0.36 -5.09
C VAL A 224 -1.70 -0.32 -4.86
N ALA A 225 -2.47 0.12 -3.86
CA ALA A 225 -3.83 -0.38 -3.66
C ALA A 225 -4.76 -0.11 -4.86
N TYR A 226 -4.64 1.07 -5.51
CA TYR A 226 -5.39 1.39 -6.73
C TYR A 226 -4.96 0.51 -7.92
N GLN A 227 -3.66 0.20 -8.05
CA GLN A 227 -3.13 -0.71 -9.07
C GLN A 227 -3.70 -2.13 -8.91
N HIS A 228 -3.79 -2.68 -7.70
CA HIS A 228 -4.44 -3.98 -7.47
C HIS A 228 -5.88 -4.05 -8.00
N VAL A 229 -6.64 -2.95 -7.92
CA VAL A 229 -8.05 -2.88 -8.37
C VAL A 229 -8.20 -2.62 -9.87
N ASN A 230 -7.30 -1.84 -10.48
CA ASN A 230 -7.51 -1.29 -11.83
C ASN A 230 -6.48 -1.76 -12.88
N ALA A 231 -5.41 -2.44 -12.47
CA ALA A 231 -4.42 -3.02 -13.36
C ALA A 231 -4.49 -4.56 -13.35
N VAL A 232 -3.94 -5.16 -14.39
CA VAL A 232 -3.74 -6.60 -14.50
C VAL A 232 -2.26 -6.90 -14.22
N VAL A 233 -1.99 -7.98 -13.48
CA VAL A 233 -0.62 -8.43 -13.23
C VAL A 233 -0.02 -8.93 -14.55
N GLY A 234 1.11 -8.33 -14.96
CA GLY A 234 1.84 -8.72 -16.16
C GLY A 234 2.38 -10.15 -16.07
N ARG A 235 2.84 -10.73 -17.19
CA ARG A 235 3.42 -12.07 -17.16
C ARG A 235 4.74 -12.03 -16.38
N PRO A 236 5.02 -12.94 -15.43
CA PRO A 236 6.34 -13.13 -14.86
C PRO A 236 7.46 -13.13 -15.92
N SER A 237 7.25 -13.78 -17.06
CA SER A 237 8.18 -13.82 -18.19
C SER A 237 8.51 -12.46 -18.84
N ASP A 238 7.61 -11.47 -18.74
CA ASP A 238 7.87 -10.09 -19.22
C ASP A 238 8.96 -9.41 -18.38
N ALA A 239 8.97 -9.66 -17.06
CA ALA A 239 9.94 -9.12 -16.12
C ALA A 239 11.19 -10.00 -15.96
N ALA A 240 11.04 -11.31 -16.18
CA ALA A 240 12.05 -12.34 -16.01
C ALA A 240 12.08 -13.28 -17.23
N PRO A 241 12.73 -12.88 -18.34
CA PRO A 241 12.67 -13.61 -19.61
C PRO A 241 13.14 -15.07 -19.51
N GLY A 242 12.43 -15.97 -20.20
CA GLY A 242 12.73 -17.40 -20.24
C GLY A 242 12.14 -18.21 -19.09
N LEU A 243 11.23 -17.66 -18.28
CA LEU A 243 10.27 -18.46 -17.53
C LEU A 243 9.32 -19.19 -18.49
N ALA A 244 8.82 -20.36 -18.07
CA ALA A 244 7.87 -21.16 -18.84
C ALA A 244 6.45 -20.56 -18.82
N GLU A 245 5.69 -20.77 -19.89
CA GLU A 245 4.33 -20.24 -20.05
C GLU A 245 3.38 -20.71 -18.93
N ASP A 246 3.47 -21.97 -18.50
CA ASP A 246 2.72 -22.52 -17.36
C ASP A 246 2.85 -21.68 -16.06
N LEU A 247 4.02 -21.08 -15.83
CA LEU A 247 4.25 -20.22 -14.66
C LEU A 247 3.59 -18.85 -14.80
N ASP A 248 3.47 -18.34 -16.03
CA ASP A 248 2.73 -17.11 -16.30
C ASP A 248 1.23 -17.34 -16.09
N GLU A 249 0.70 -18.42 -16.67
CA GLU A 249 -0.72 -18.79 -16.55
C GLU A 249 -1.10 -19.03 -15.09
N LEU A 250 -0.27 -19.75 -14.31
CA LEU A 250 -0.49 -19.98 -12.89
C LEU A 250 -0.56 -18.68 -12.09
N VAL A 251 0.38 -17.75 -12.30
CA VAL A 251 0.38 -16.46 -11.61
C VAL A 251 -0.84 -15.64 -12.01
N GLN A 252 -1.13 -15.51 -13.31
CA GLN A 252 -2.28 -14.75 -13.81
C GLN A 252 -3.62 -15.32 -13.33
N TRP A 253 -3.75 -16.65 -13.24
CA TRP A 253 -4.92 -17.33 -12.69
C TRP A 253 -5.11 -17.00 -11.20
N CYS A 254 -4.03 -16.99 -10.41
CA CYS A 254 -4.11 -16.56 -9.01
C CYS A 254 -4.46 -15.08 -8.87
N THR A 255 -3.90 -14.21 -9.72
CA THR A 255 -4.00 -12.74 -9.60
C THR A 255 -5.09 -12.11 -10.47
N ALA A 256 -6.09 -12.87 -10.92
CA ALA A 256 -7.23 -12.32 -11.66
C ALA A 256 -7.97 -11.25 -10.82
N VAL A 257 -8.35 -10.13 -11.42
CA VAL A 257 -9.01 -9.03 -10.68
C VAL A 257 -10.35 -9.50 -10.10
N ASP A 258 -11.17 -10.14 -10.92
CA ASP A 258 -12.40 -10.82 -10.48
C ASP A 258 -12.07 -12.16 -9.80
N ALA A 259 -12.53 -12.30 -8.55
CA ALA A 259 -12.29 -13.46 -7.71
C ALA A 259 -12.93 -14.76 -8.24
N GLU A 260 -14.01 -14.68 -9.03
CA GLU A 260 -14.62 -15.87 -9.63
C GLU A 260 -13.72 -16.57 -10.66
N ASN A 261 -12.77 -15.83 -11.26
CA ASN A 261 -11.81 -16.36 -12.23
C ASN A 261 -10.54 -16.94 -11.57
N ARG A 262 -10.41 -16.87 -10.25
CA ARG A 262 -9.29 -17.44 -9.48
C ARG A 262 -9.57 -18.92 -9.12
N PRO A 263 -8.56 -19.71 -8.70
CA PRO A 263 -8.80 -20.99 -8.02
C PRO A 263 -9.80 -20.81 -6.87
N VAL A 264 -10.71 -21.78 -6.66
CA VAL A 264 -11.78 -21.64 -5.64
C VAL A 264 -11.24 -21.63 -4.20
N ASP A 265 -10.18 -22.41 -3.95
CA ASP A 265 -9.50 -22.50 -2.66
C ASP A 265 -8.02 -22.91 -2.85
N GLY A 266 -7.31 -23.01 -1.73
CA GLY A 266 -5.91 -23.45 -1.71
C GLY A 266 -5.70 -24.89 -2.20
N ALA A 267 -6.70 -25.78 -2.11
CA ALA A 267 -6.56 -27.16 -2.55
C ALA A 267 -6.63 -27.27 -4.09
N ALA A 268 -7.48 -26.47 -4.72
CA ALA A 268 -7.52 -26.30 -6.17
C ALA A 268 -6.18 -25.78 -6.70
N LEU A 269 -5.64 -24.72 -6.08
CA LEU A 269 -4.34 -24.16 -6.44
C LEU A 269 -3.18 -25.17 -6.22
N LEU A 270 -3.17 -25.88 -5.09
CA LEU A 270 -2.11 -26.87 -4.77
C LEU A 270 -2.06 -28.01 -5.80
N THR A 271 -3.21 -28.41 -6.31
CA THR A 271 -3.32 -29.46 -7.34
C THR A 271 -2.62 -29.03 -8.62
N GLU A 272 -2.91 -27.81 -9.10
CA GLU A 272 -2.32 -27.28 -10.34
C GLU A 272 -0.83 -26.98 -10.19
N LEU A 273 -0.43 -26.34 -9.08
CA LEU A 273 0.98 -26.10 -8.73
C LEU A 273 1.82 -27.39 -8.80
N ARG A 274 1.28 -28.48 -8.25
CA ARG A 274 1.94 -29.80 -8.25
C ARG A 274 1.93 -30.44 -9.62
N HIS A 275 0.91 -30.21 -10.44
CA HIS A 275 0.88 -30.65 -11.83
C HIS A 275 1.97 -29.95 -12.65
N ILE A 276 2.00 -28.61 -12.65
CA ILE A 276 3.01 -27.80 -13.35
C ILE A 276 4.43 -28.21 -12.96
N ARG A 277 4.71 -28.41 -11.66
CA ARG A 277 6.02 -28.89 -11.19
C ARG A 277 6.43 -30.26 -11.75
N THR A 278 5.49 -31.09 -12.21
CA THR A 278 5.78 -32.38 -12.89
C THR A 278 5.83 -32.29 -14.41
N THR A 279 5.31 -31.21 -15.00
CA THR A 279 5.29 -30.98 -16.45
C THR A 279 6.54 -30.25 -16.93
N LEU A 280 7.02 -29.27 -16.16
CA LEU A 280 8.23 -28.49 -16.46
C LEU A 280 9.50 -29.34 -16.48
N THR A 281 10.40 -29.04 -17.41
CA THR A 281 11.70 -29.71 -17.52
C THR A 281 12.68 -29.24 -16.44
N ASP A 282 13.71 -30.04 -16.16
CA ASP A 282 14.76 -29.65 -15.20
C ASP A 282 15.48 -28.35 -15.61
N GLU A 283 15.63 -28.05 -16.91
CA GLU A 283 16.27 -26.81 -17.38
C GLU A 283 15.39 -25.58 -17.13
N GLU A 284 14.07 -25.70 -17.27
CA GLU A 284 13.11 -24.63 -16.92
C GLU A 284 13.03 -24.43 -15.41
N LEU A 285 13.03 -25.53 -14.64
CA LEU A 285 12.97 -25.51 -13.17
C LEU A 285 14.24 -24.92 -12.53
N ASP A 286 15.43 -25.27 -13.02
CA ASP A 286 16.71 -24.75 -12.47
C ASP A 286 17.16 -23.42 -13.10
N ARG A 287 16.36 -22.83 -14.00
CA ARG A 287 16.70 -21.57 -14.66
C ARG A 287 16.81 -20.43 -13.65
N ARG A 288 18.03 -19.96 -13.43
CA ARG A 288 18.28 -18.73 -12.67
C ARG A 288 18.19 -17.53 -13.59
N GLN A 289 17.43 -16.53 -13.15
CA GLN A 289 17.52 -15.20 -13.75
C GLN A 289 18.92 -14.65 -13.49
N THR A 290 19.68 -14.35 -14.55
CA THR A 290 20.95 -13.63 -14.40
C THR A 290 20.62 -12.22 -13.93
N SER A 291 20.96 -11.89 -12.69
CA SER A 291 20.80 -10.55 -12.13
C SER A 291 21.57 -9.54 -12.98
N SER A 292 20.86 -8.85 -13.88
CA SER A 292 21.40 -7.75 -14.65
C SER A 292 21.71 -6.61 -13.69
N GLN A 293 23.01 -6.40 -13.47
CA GLN A 293 23.59 -5.27 -12.73
C GLN A 293 23.30 -5.24 -11.22
N HIS A 294 24.07 -6.02 -10.46
CA HIS A 294 24.84 -5.35 -9.41
C HIS A 294 25.96 -4.54 -10.08
N PRO A 295 26.22 -3.27 -9.70
CA PRO A 295 27.40 -2.52 -10.16
C PRO A 295 28.70 -3.05 -9.54
N GLY A 296 29.06 -4.29 -9.86
CA GLY A 296 30.34 -4.92 -9.50
C GLY A 296 31.41 -4.61 -10.55
N PHE A 297 32.50 -3.98 -10.13
CA PHE A 297 33.51 -3.37 -11.00
C PHE A 297 34.52 -4.38 -11.59
N LEU A 298 35.26 -3.94 -12.63
CA LEU A 298 36.50 -4.50 -13.25
C LEU A 298 36.36 -5.38 -14.52
N PRO A 299 37.37 -5.41 -15.41
CA PRO A 299 38.26 -4.31 -15.82
C PRO A 299 38.45 -4.21 -17.36
N ALA A 300 38.61 -2.98 -17.88
CA ALA A 300 39.08 -2.75 -19.26
C ALA A 300 40.36 -1.91 -19.27
N ALA A 301 41.40 -2.38 -19.95
CA ALA A 301 42.72 -1.77 -19.92
C ALA A 301 42.92 -0.72 -21.02
N GLY A 302 43.41 0.45 -20.64
CA GLY A 302 44.46 1.14 -21.40
C GLY A 302 44.06 2.19 -22.45
N ALA A 303 43.58 3.36 -22.00
CA ALA A 303 43.84 4.64 -22.70
C ALA A 303 43.80 5.86 -21.74
N THR A 304 44.92 6.08 -21.02
CA THR A 304 45.47 7.41 -20.64
C THR A 304 44.56 8.50 -20.00
N THR A 305 44.54 8.54 -18.65
CA THR A 305 45.06 9.62 -17.75
C THR A 305 44.80 11.12 -18.02
N PRO A 306 44.85 11.99 -16.97
CA PRO A 306 44.41 11.91 -15.56
C PRO A 306 43.47 13.12 -15.19
N LEU A 307 42.91 13.39 -14.00
CA LEU A 307 43.36 13.35 -12.59
C LEU A 307 42.10 13.67 -11.73
N ASP A 308 41.60 12.79 -10.83
CA ASP A 308 41.88 12.68 -9.37
C ASP A 308 41.59 13.94 -8.49
N SER A 309 41.05 13.87 -7.25
CA SER A 309 40.31 12.82 -6.48
C SER A 309 39.90 13.34 -5.07
N SER A 310 39.30 12.46 -4.24
CA SER A 310 38.85 12.60 -2.81
C SER A 310 37.45 13.24 -2.61
N GLY A 311 36.52 12.76 -1.76
CA GLY A 311 36.35 11.52 -0.94
C GLY A 311 35.53 11.80 0.36
N SER A 312 35.22 10.90 1.31
CA SER A 312 35.46 9.44 1.48
C SER A 312 34.68 8.79 2.66
N ASN A 313 34.50 7.47 2.62
CA ASN A 313 34.44 6.48 3.73
C ASN A 313 33.23 6.38 4.72
N PRO A 314 32.62 5.18 4.81
CA PRO A 314 32.03 4.62 6.02
C PRO A 314 33.00 3.71 6.82
N THR A 315 32.55 3.28 8.01
CA THR A 315 33.34 2.65 9.11
C THR A 315 33.60 1.14 8.96
N GLU A 316 34.69 0.66 9.57
CA GLU A 316 35.08 -0.75 9.66
C GLU A 316 34.18 -1.61 10.57
N ALA A 317 34.05 -2.91 10.23
CA ALA A 317 33.81 -3.98 11.19
C ALA A 317 34.75 -5.16 10.88
N LEU A 318 35.25 -5.80 11.95
CA LEU A 318 36.40 -6.69 11.95
C LEU A 318 36.05 -8.12 11.48
N ALA A 319 36.78 -8.67 10.51
CA ALA A 319 36.64 -10.07 10.09
C ALA A 319 37.99 -10.78 9.87
N THR A 320 38.10 -12.00 10.43
CA THR A 320 39.32 -12.81 10.48
C THR A 320 39.62 -13.52 9.15
N THR A 321 40.90 -13.59 8.77
CA THR A 321 41.34 -14.22 7.51
C THR A 321 41.33 -15.75 7.54
N ALA A 322 40.55 -16.36 6.64
CA ALA A 322 40.72 -17.75 6.20
C ALA A 322 40.41 -17.85 4.70
N SER A 323 41.42 -18.10 3.87
CA SER A 323 41.27 -18.24 2.41
C SER A 323 40.84 -19.66 2.01
N PRO A 324 39.79 -19.85 1.21
CA PRO A 324 39.43 -21.16 0.64
C PRO A 324 40.22 -21.46 -0.65
N THR A 325 40.35 -22.76 -0.95
CA THR A 325 41.04 -23.30 -2.13
C THR A 325 40.08 -23.53 -3.29
N GLU A 326 40.52 -23.30 -4.53
CA GLU A 326 39.73 -23.59 -5.74
C GLU A 326 39.41 -25.08 -5.93
N LEU A 327 38.26 -25.34 -6.56
CA LEU A 327 37.70 -26.65 -6.86
C LEU A 327 37.57 -26.79 -8.39
N ILE A 328 38.13 -27.85 -8.98
CA ILE A 328 37.82 -28.24 -10.38
C ILE A 328 37.51 -29.74 -10.42
N SER A 329 36.22 -30.01 -10.65
CA SER A 329 35.60 -31.10 -11.44
C SER A 329 35.98 -32.58 -11.22
N HIS A 330 34.97 -33.36 -10.84
CA HIS A 330 34.83 -34.81 -11.08
C HIS A 330 34.77 -35.14 -12.61
N GLN A 331 34.77 -36.38 -13.13
CA GLN A 331 34.33 -37.72 -12.68
C GLN A 331 35.30 -38.80 -13.26
N SER A 332 35.31 -40.09 -12.92
CA SER A 332 34.20 -41.03 -12.64
C SER A 332 34.68 -42.32 -11.94
N ASN A 333 33.78 -42.97 -11.18
CA ASN A 333 33.96 -44.32 -10.60
C ASN A 333 33.56 -45.42 -11.61
N PRO A 334 33.80 -46.73 -11.37
CA PRO A 334 32.82 -47.50 -10.57
C PRO A 334 33.35 -48.72 -9.74
N THR A 335 32.54 -49.13 -8.74
CA THR A 335 32.34 -50.49 -8.16
C THR A 335 33.36 -51.14 -7.18
N THR A 336 33.06 -50.99 -5.88
CA THR A 336 32.79 -52.04 -4.85
C THR A 336 33.22 -53.51 -5.05
N ILE A 337 33.91 -54.12 -4.05
CA ILE A 337 33.51 -55.36 -3.32
C ILE A 337 34.06 -55.31 -1.88
N MET A 338 33.28 -55.79 -0.89
CA MET A 338 33.65 -55.93 0.54
C MET A 338 34.31 -57.28 0.85
N ALA A 339 35.18 -57.34 1.87
CA ALA A 339 35.34 -58.54 2.72
C ALA A 339 35.91 -58.16 4.11
N ALA A 340 35.40 -58.80 5.17
CA ALA A 340 35.81 -58.58 6.55
C ALA A 340 36.43 -59.86 7.16
N GLY A 341 37.20 -59.73 8.24
CA GLY A 341 37.61 -60.87 9.07
C GLY A 341 38.96 -60.70 9.78
N GLY A 342 38.93 -60.40 11.08
CA GLY A 342 39.99 -60.84 12.01
C GLY A 342 39.64 -62.21 12.61
N PRO A 343 40.29 -62.65 13.72
CA PRO A 343 41.36 -61.99 14.48
C PRO A 343 42.60 -62.88 14.72
N GLY A 344 43.70 -62.30 15.25
CA GLY A 344 44.89 -63.07 15.63
C GLY A 344 46.02 -62.26 16.28
N ARG A 345 45.95 -62.06 17.61
CA ARG A 345 47.10 -61.74 18.48
C ARG A 345 47.70 -63.07 19.00
N PRO A 346 48.96 -63.17 19.51
CA PRO A 346 49.63 -62.13 20.30
C PRO A 346 51.17 -61.93 20.18
N GLN A 347 51.59 -60.72 20.58
CA GLN A 347 52.75 -60.36 21.44
C GLN A 347 54.21 -60.81 21.18
N ALA A 348 55.08 -59.84 21.53
CA ALA A 348 56.43 -59.96 22.09
C ALA A 348 57.65 -60.21 21.16
N GLY A 349 58.79 -59.61 21.54
CA GLY A 349 60.10 -59.82 20.91
C GLY A 349 60.77 -58.50 20.49
N ALA A 350 61.68 -57.98 21.32
CA ALA A 350 62.48 -56.79 21.00
C ALA A 350 63.97 -57.15 20.80
N LEU A 351 64.71 -56.21 20.20
CA LEU A 351 66.19 -56.03 20.27
C LEU A 351 67.13 -56.91 19.39
N VAL A 352 67.60 -56.31 18.28
CA VAL A 352 69.02 -56.14 17.78
C VAL A 352 70.04 -57.32 17.77
N PRO A 353 71.23 -57.19 17.12
CA PRO A 353 71.57 -56.61 15.79
C PRO A 353 72.54 -57.49 14.95
N ALA A 354 72.75 -57.22 13.66
CA ALA A 354 74.02 -57.52 12.94
C ALA A 354 74.14 -56.80 11.58
N VAL A 355 75.37 -56.63 11.10
CA VAL A 355 75.83 -55.90 9.90
C VAL A 355 76.76 -56.86 9.10
N PRO A 356 77.27 -56.54 7.89
CA PRO A 356 76.61 -56.27 6.61
C PRO A 356 76.73 -57.45 5.62
N GLY A 357 75.97 -57.43 4.52
CA GLY A 357 76.15 -58.35 3.38
C GLY A 357 76.27 -57.59 2.07
N ASN A 358 77.47 -57.57 1.49
CA ASN A 358 77.71 -57.09 0.12
C ASN A 358 77.33 -58.21 -0.84
N ASP A 359 76.29 -58.02 -1.65
CA ASP A 359 76.15 -58.73 -2.92
C ASP A 359 75.69 -57.73 -3.98
N ALA A 360 76.54 -57.54 -5.00
CA ALA A 360 76.24 -56.70 -6.14
C ALA A 360 75.50 -57.53 -7.18
N ASP A 361 74.27 -57.14 -7.52
CA ASP A 361 73.59 -57.67 -8.69
C ASP A 361 73.02 -56.56 -9.57
N GLY A 362 73.35 -56.61 -10.85
CA GLY A 362 73.25 -55.49 -11.77
C GLY A 362 71.90 -55.40 -12.45
N ARG A 363 71.01 -54.52 -11.97
CA ARG A 363 69.81 -54.11 -12.74
C ARG A 363 70.04 -52.81 -13.50
N GLN A 364 70.03 -52.90 -14.83
CA GLN A 364 70.02 -51.74 -15.71
C GLN A 364 68.72 -50.93 -15.52
N PRO A 365 68.77 -49.60 -15.37
CA PRO A 365 67.58 -48.77 -15.18
C PRO A 365 66.71 -48.72 -16.44
N GLY A 366 65.40 -48.69 -16.26
CA GLY A 366 64.46 -48.73 -17.37
C GLY A 366 64.43 -47.42 -18.17
N LYS A 367 64.06 -47.46 -19.46
CA LYS A 367 63.96 -46.28 -20.36
C LYS A 367 63.13 -45.10 -19.80
N ARG A 368 62.25 -45.33 -18.83
CA ARG A 368 61.46 -44.28 -18.13
C ARG A 368 62.24 -43.55 -17.03
N GLU A 369 63.23 -44.18 -16.41
CA GLU A 369 64.05 -43.58 -15.34
C GLU A 369 65.14 -42.68 -15.91
N LEU A 370 65.82 -43.14 -16.97
CA LEU A 370 66.78 -42.33 -17.75
C LEU A 370 66.14 -41.01 -18.21
N LYS A 371 64.93 -41.06 -18.78
CA LYS A 371 64.19 -39.86 -19.23
C LYS A 371 63.71 -38.95 -18.09
N ARG A 372 63.62 -39.44 -16.84
CA ARG A 372 63.36 -38.60 -15.66
C ARG A 372 64.63 -37.89 -15.21
N LEU A 373 65.76 -38.60 -15.19
CA LEU A 373 67.07 -38.05 -14.81
C LEU A 373 67.51 -36.96 -15.79
N GLU A 374 67.42 -37.18 -17.11
CA GLU A 374 67.69 -36.17 -18.14
C GLU A 374 66.81 -34.90 -17.98
N ARG A 375 65.56 -35.07 -17.53
CA ARG A 375 64.62 -33.95 -17.30
C ARG A 375 64.89 -33.19 -15.99
N GLN A 376 65.56 -33.81 -15.02
CA GLN A 376 66.07 -33.12 -13.83
C GLN A 376 67.38 -32.41 -14.17
N GLU A 377 68.32 -33.09 -14.82
CA GLU A 377 69.62 -32.51 -15.18
C GLU A 377 69.48 -31.30 -16.12
N SER A 378 68.53 -31.33 -17.06
CA SER A 378 68.22 -30.16 -17.91
C SER A 378 67.57 -29.01 -17.15
N LYS A 379 66.74 -29.27 -16.12
CA LYS A 379 66.21 -28.23 -15.22
C LYS A 379 67.31 -27.61 -14.34
N ASP A 380 68.25 -28.42 -13.87
CA ASP A 380 69.33 -27.96 -13.01
C ASP A 380 70.41 -27.22 -13.81
N ARG A 381 70.70 -27.63 -15.06
CA ARG A 381 71.48 -26.84 -16.02
C ARG A 381 70.78 -25.50 -16.37
N ALA A 382 69.45 -25.48 -16.52
CA ALA A 382 68.71 -24.24 -16.76
C ALA A 382 68.75 -23.28 -15.55
N ARG A 383 68.71 -23.81 -14.32
CA ARG A 383 68.88 -23.04 -13.07
C ARG A 383 70.30 -22.51 -12.91
N ALA A 384 71.32 -23.32 -13.22
CA ALA A 384 72.72 -22.89 -13.23
C ALA A 384 72.98 -21.79 -14.29
N ALA A 385 72.31 -21.84 -15.44
CA ALA A 385 72.43 -20.82 -16.49
C ALA A 385 71.73 -19.49 -16.15
N ALA A 386 70.83 -19.45 -15.17
CA ALA A 386 70.06 -18.27 -14.80
C ALA A 386 70.74 -17.37 -13.73
N THR A 387 71.93 -17.73 -13.24
CA THR A 387 72.64 -16.97 -12.19
C THR A 387 73.82 -16.19 -12.79
N PRO A 388 73.76 -14.85 -12.92
CA PRO A 388 74.83 -14.06 -13.54
C PRO A 388 76.07 -14.00 -12.63
N SER A 389 77.13 -14.72 -13.00
CA SER A 389 78.35 -14.89 -12.19
C SER A 389 79.47 -13.86 -12.47
N ARG A 390 79.18 -12.76 -13.17
CA ARG A 390 80.15 -11.66 -13.41
C ARG A 390 79.52 -10.27 -13.27
N PRO A 391 79.88 -9.49 -12.23
CA PRO A 391 79.62 -8.06 -12.22
C PRO A 391 80.57 -7.35 -13.19
N LEU A 392 80.03 -6.69 -14.21
CA LEU A 392 80.80 -5.76 -15.06
C LEU A 392 81.02 -4.45 -14.28
N ARG A 393 82.30 -4.09 -14.07
CA ARG A 393 82.88 -3.02 -13.22
C ARG A 393 83.02 -3.34 -11.72
N GLU A 394 84.27 -3.28 -11.26
CA GLU A 394 84.61 -3.02 -9.86
C GLU A 394 84.16 -1.60 -9.47
N GLY A 395 83.02 -1.52 -8.75
CA GLY A 395 82.51 -0.28 -8.20
C GLY A 395 83.14 0.04 -6.85
N ASN A 396 83.95 1.09 -6.80
CA ASN A 396 84.67 1.57 -5.61
C ASN A 396 83.80 1.54 -4.32
N PRO A 397 84.17 0.79 -3.26
CA PRO A 397 83.31 0.52 -2.12
C PRO A 397 82.87 1.77 -1.36
N ARG A 398 83.67 2.86 -1.39
CA ARG A 398 83.30 4.14 -0.79
C ARG A 398 82.04 4.76 -1.42
N ARG A 399 81.85 4.60 -2.75
CA ARG A 399 80.62 5.08 -3.42
C ARG A 399 79.40 4.22 -3.08
N ARG A 400 79.57 2.90 -2.88
CA ARG A 400 78.46 2.02 -2.46
C ARG A 400 77.97 2.37 -1.05
N GLY A 401 78.89 2.63 -0.12
CA GLY A 401 78.54 3.12 1.22
C GLY A 401 77.75 4.44 1.17
N ILE A 402 78.22 5.41 0.37
CA ILE A 402 77.53 6.71 0.18
C ILE A 402 76.15 6.54 -0.48
N ILE A 403 76.01 5.67 -1.49
CA ILE A 403 74.71 5.41 -2.11
C ILE A 403 73.74 4.77 -1.10
N TRP A 404 74.20 3.83 -0.28
CA TRP A 404 73.36 3.23 0.77
C TRP A 404 72.99 4.23 1.87
N THR A 405 73.89 5.12 2.32
CA THR A 405 73.49 6.19 3.25
C THR A 405 72.54 7.20 2.61
N ILE A 406 72.72 7.57 1.33
CA ILE A 406 71.75 8.41 0.61
C ILE A 406 70.38 7.72 0.52
N VAL A 407 70.33 6.42 0.19
CA VAL A 407 69.08 5.65 0.14
C VAL A 407 68.41 5.55 1.53
N ILE A 408 69.19 5.32 2.59
CA ILE A 408 68.67 5.30 3.98
C ILE A 408 68.17 6.69 4.39
N VAL A 409 68.88 7.77 4.04
CA VAL A 409 68.43 9.14 4.32
C VAL A 409 67.17 9.49 3.53
N ILE A 410 67.06 9.06 2.26
CA ILE A 410 65.84 9.23 1.46
C ILE A 410 64.67 8.43 2.04
N LEU A 411 64.90 7.18 2.48
CA LEU A 411 63.87 6.39 3.17
C LEU A 411 63.47 7.02 4.51
N ALA A 412 64.42 7.58 5.26
CA ALA A 412 64.15 8.27 6.52
C ALA A 412 63.39 9.59 6.30
N THR A 413 63.71 10.36 5.26
CA THR A 413 62.96 11.59 4.94
C THR A 413 61.60 11.29 4.34
N LEU A 414 61.43 10.22 3.57
CA LEU A 414 60.12 9.72 3.12
C LEU A 414 59.26 9.19 4.29
N ALA A 415 59.86 8.47 5.24
CA ALA A 415 59.16 8.02 6.44
C ALA A 415 58.78 9.20 7.36
N ALA A 416 59.67 10.20 7.50
CA ALA A 416 59.39 11.41 8.26
C ALA A 416 58.35 12.32 7.59
N SER A 417 58.37 12.45 6.26
CA SER A 417 57.37 13.23 5.52
C SER A 417 56.01 12.53 5.49
N ALA A 418 55.96 11.21 5.36
CA ALA A 418 54.75 10.43 5.56
C ALA A 418 54.22 10.56 6.99
N GLY A 419 55.07 10.40 8.01
CA GLY A 419 54.71 10.58 9.42
C GLY A 419 54.18 11.98 9.73
N TRP A 420 54.79 13.02 9.16
CA TRP A 420 54.27 14.39 9.23
C TRP A 420 52.91 14.54 8.53
N PHE A 421 52.78 14.04 7.29
CA PHE A 421 51.58 14.16 6.47
C PHE A 421 50.34 13.49 7.10
N PHE A 422 50.51 12.30 7.68
CA PHE A 422 49.43 11.55 8.34
C PHE A 422 49.21 11.94 9.81
N GLY A 423 50.26 12.40 10.53
CA GLY A 423 50.16 12.74 11.95
C GLY A 423 49.75 14.18 12.24
N MET A 424 50.29 15.16 11.51
CA MET A 424 50.10 16.60 11.78
C MET A 424 49.70 17.41 10.53
N GLY A 425 49.81 16.81 9.35
CA GLY A 425 49.46 17.40 8.07
C GLY A 425 48.00 17.18 7.64
N PRO A 426 47.67 17.50 6.37
CA PRO A 426 46.31 17.45 5.85
C PRO A 426 45.75 16.02 5.74
N GLY A 427 46.59 14.98 5.84
CA GLY A 427 46.19 13.58 5.93
C GLY A 427 45.63 13.15 7.28
N SER A 428 45.73 14.00 8.32
CA SER A 428 45.19 13.70 9.65
C SER A 428 43.66 13.57 9.64
N PRO A 429 43.07 12.66 10.45
CA PRO A 429 41.63 12.62 10.66
C PRO A 429 41.15 13.88 11.38
N GLY A 430 39.92 14.26 11.10
CA GLY A 430 39.16 15.27 11.85
C GLY A 430 37.69 14.87 11.90
N THR A 431 36.98 15.34 12.93
CA THR A 431 35.54 15.12 13.07
C THR A 431 34.79 16.27 12.40
N VAL A 432 33.81 15.96 11.54
CA VAL A 432 32.97 16.99 10.90
C VAL A 432 32.10 17.68 11.96
N PRO A 433 32.19 19.02 12.14
CA PRO A 433 31.37 19.75 13.12
C PRO A 433 29.90 19.86 12.67
N ASP A 434 28.99 20.02 13.64
CA ASP A 434 27.57 20.25 13.34
C ASP A 434 27.33 21.68 12.82
N VAL A 435 26.75 21.74 11.63
CA VAL A 435 26.42 22.98 10.92
C VAL A 435 24.90 23.18 10.75
N LYS A 436 24.05 22.27 11.24
CA LYS A 436 22.60 22.34 11.04
C LYS A 436 22.02 23.65 11.60
N ASN A 437 21.08 24.25 10.86
CA ASN A 437 20.43 25.53 11.17
C ASN A 437 21.36 26.75 11.30
N LYS A 438 22.61 26.67 10.81
CA LYS A 438 23.52 27.84 10.75
C LYS A 438 23.43 28.54 9.40
N THR A 439 23.85 29.80 9.34
CA THR A 439 23.99 30.48 8.05
C THR A 439 25.12 29.84 7.23
N VAL A 440 25.07 29.93 5.90
CA VAL A 440 26.13 29.38 5.02
C VAL A 440 27.51 29.90 5.41
N ALA A 441 27.62 31.18 5.78
CA ALA A 441 28.87 31.80 6.22
C ALA A 441 29.41 31.19 7.52
N GLU A 442 28.55 30.98 8.53
CA GLU A 442 28.93 30.34 9.80
C GLU A 442 29.30 28.87 9.61
N ALA A 443 28.52 28.13 8.81
CA ALA A 443 28.78 26.73 8.50
C ALA A 443 30.15 26.56 7.80
N GLN A 444 30.42 27.35 6.76
CA GLN A 444 31.73 27.36 6.08
C GLN A 444 32.87 27.78 7.01
N GLN A 445 32.63 28.74 7.91
CA GLN A 445 33.65 29.16 8.88
C GLN A 445 33.98 28.04 9.88
N LEU A 446 32.98 27.32 10.40
CA LEU A 446 33.18 26.18 11.29
C LEU A 446 33.92 25.02 10.61
N LEU A 447 33.54 24.68 9.37
CA LEU A 447 34.21 23.65 8.58
C LEU A 447 35.68 24.02 8.32
N ARG A 448 35.96 25.28 7.96
CA ARG A 448 37.34 25.80 7.81
C ARG A 448 38.13 25.77 9.12
N THR A 449 37.52 26.09 10.26
CA THR A 449 38.17 26.01 11.58
C THR A 449 38.49 24.57 11.99
N ALA A 450 37.64 23.60 11.62
CA ALA A 450 37.93 22.17 11.78
C ALA A 450 38.99 21.62 10.79
N GLY A 451 39.35 22.42 9.78
CA GLY A 451 40.38 22.10 8.79
C GLY A 451 39.84 21.52 7.47
N PHE A 452 38.53 21.58 7.22
CA PHE A 452 37.89 21.09 6.02
C PHE A 452 37.63 22.20 4.99
N GLN A 453 37.58 21.81 3.72
CA GLN A 453 37.07 22.65 2.64
C GLN A 453 35.65 22.20 2.29
N SER A 454 34.77 23.16 2.01
CA SER A 454 33.35 22.87 1.77
C SER A 454 32.79 23.60 0.57
N GLU A 455 32.07 22.88 -0.29
CA GLU A 455 31.36 23.43 -1.45
C GLU A 455 29.84 23.47 -1.14
N PRO A 456 29.17 24.62 -1.29
CA PRO A 456 27.74 24.72 -1.04
C PRO A 456 26.93 24.11 -2.19
N GLN A 457 26.02 23.19 -1.86
CA GLN A 457 25.06 22.61 -2.79
C GLN A 457 23.65 22.93 -2.32
N ASP A 458 22.83 23.49 -3.21
CA ASP A 458 21.44 23.81 -2.89
C ASP A 458 20.55 22.57 -2.89
N VAL A 459 19.74 22.41 -1.84
CA VAL A 459 18.75 21.32 -1.65
C VAL A 459 17.43 21.93 -1.16
N PHE A 460 16.29 21.33 -1.50
CA PHE A 460 15.00 21.72 -0.92
C PHE A 460 14.78 20.96 0.40
N ASP A 461 14.38 21.69 1.45
CA ASP A 461 14.13 21.14 2.79
C ASP A 461 12.94 21.90 3.40
N ASP A 462 11.94 21.16 3.89
CA ASP A 462 10.66 21.71 4.36
C ASP A 462 10.72 22.26 5.79
N ASP A 463 11.66 21.76 6.60
CA ASP A 463 11.85 22.09 8.01
C ASP A 463 12.80 23.30 8.19
N ILE A 464 13.73 23.48 7.26
CA ILE A 464 14.84 24.42 7.37
C ILE A 464 14.64 25.62 6.43
N LEU A 465 14.67 26.83 7.01
CA LEU A 465 14.49 28.08 6.27
C LEU A 465 15.55 28.26 5.16
N ALA A 466 15.13 28.86 4.05
CA ALA A 466 16.00 29.15 2.92
C ALA A 466 17.25 29.95 3.33
N GLY A 467 18.43 29.53 2.87
CA GLY A 467 19.72 30.13 3.19
C GLY A 467 20.39 29.61 4.48
N LEU A 468 19.79 28.64 5.16
CA LEU A 468 20.42 27.91 6.27
C LEU A 468 20.99 26.57 5.80
N ALA A 469 22.01 26.07 6.50
CA ALA A 469 22.60 24.77 6.25
C ALA A 469 21.70 23.63 6.80
N VAL A 470 21.39 22.68 5.92
CA VAL A 470 20.64 21.45 6.23
C VAL A 470 21.52 20.44 6.94
N GLY A 471 22.76 20.29 6.44
CA GLY A 471 23.74 19.34 6.93
C GLY A 471 24.95 19.30 6.00
N THR A 472 25.76 18.25 6.14
CA THR A 472 26.94 18.00 5.32
C THR A 472 26.98 16.55 4.85
N GLU A 473 27.67 16.31 3.74
CA GLU A 473 28.14 14.99 3.34
C GLU A 473 29.67 15.05 3.18
N PRO A 474 30.46 14.26 3.94
CA PRO A 474 30.07 13.32 4.99
C PRO A 474 29.33 13.96 6.18
N ALA A 475 28.47 13.19 6.85
CA ALA A 475 27.60 13.67 7.92
C ALA A 475 28.37 14.22 9.13
N SER A 476 27.75 15.16 9.85
CA SER A 476 28.28 15.68 11.13
C SER A 476 28.59 14.54 12.10
N GLY A 477 29.75 14.63 12.77
CA GLY A 477 30.28 13.59 13.64
C GLY A 477 31.11 12.50 12.95
N ALA A 478 31.10 12.42 11.61
CA ALA A 478 31.97 11.49 10.89
C ALA A 478 33.46 11.88 11.03
N GLU A 479 34.34 10.89 11.15
CA GLU A 479 35.80 11.10 11.09
C GLU A 479 36.30 10.96 9.65
N VAL A 480 36.65 12.08 9.02
CA VAL A 480 37.20 12.09 7.66
C VAL A 480 38.51 12.87 7.60
N ARG A 481 39.34 12.57 6.60
CA ARG A 481 40.66 13.20 6.46
C ARG A 481 40.49 14.64 6.01
N LYS A 482 41.32 15.57 6.50
CA LYS A 482 41.12 17.01 6.28
C LYS A 482 41.29 17.48 4.83
N PHE A 483 41.94 16.69 3.97
CA PHE A 483 42.03 16.98 2.53
C PHE A 483 40.76 16.62 1.73
N GLN A 484 39.81 15.88 2.32
CA GLN A 484 38.59 15.46 1.64
C GLN A 484 37.65 16.69 1.52
N PRO A 485 37.07 16.99 0.36
CA PRO A 485 36.04 18.02 0.24
C PRO A 485 34.75 17.55 0.92
N ILE A 486 34.05 18.48 1.57
CA ILE A 486 32.76 18.23 2.23
C ILE A 486 31.67 19.00 1.50
N THR A 487 30.62 18.32 1.06
CA THR A 487 29.44 18.97 0.50
C THR A 487 28.64 19.61 1.62
N LEU A 488 28.32 20.90 1.51
CA LEU A 488 27.48 21.63 2.46
C LEU A 488 26.09 21.83 1.84
N PHE A 489 25.08 21.14 2.35
CA PHE A 489 23.71 21.28 1.86
C PHE A 489 23.07 22.57 2.39
N VAL A 490 22.63 23.44 1.49
CA VAL A 490 21.98 24.72 1.78
C VAL A 490 20.50 24.63 1.41
N SER A 491 19.62 24.91 2.35
CA SER A 491 18.17 24.88 2.10
C SER A 491 17.76 26.01 1.14
N LYS A 492 16.95 25.66 0.14
CA LYS A 492 16.13 26.61 -0.65
C LYS A 492 14.75 26.86 -0.03
N GLY A 493 14.47 26.27 1.12
CA GLY A 493 13.16 26.20 1.75
C GLY A 493 12.28 25.12 1.12
N ALA A 494 11.03 25.08 1.59
CA ALA A 494 10.01 24.16 1.11
C ALA A 494 9.72 24.33 -0.39
N GLN A 495 9.58 23.23 -1.11
CA GLN A 495 9.28 23.26 -2.54
C GLN A 495 7.80 23.61 -2.76
N LEU A 496 7.55 24.63 -3.59
CA LEU A 496 6.20 25.13 -3.88
C LEU A 496 5.75 24.73 -5.29
N PHE A 497 4.48 24.39 -5.42
CA PHE A 497 3.86 23.91 -6.65
C PHE A 497 2.61 24.72 -6.98
N PRO A 498 2.38 25.06 -8.27
CA PRO A 498 1.22 25.83 -8.69
C PRO A 498 -0.04 24.96 -8.64
N LEU A 499 -1.04 25.37 -7.86
CA LEU A 499 -2.24 24.57 -7.66
C LEU A 499 -3.08 24.44 -8.95
N PRO A 500 -3.52 23.22 -9.35
CA PRO A 500 -4.37 23.03 -10.53
C PRO A 500 -5.74 23.70 -10.39
N GLY A 501 -6.40 23.88 -11.54
CA GLY A 501 -7.77 24.41 -11.60
C GLY A 501 -8.79 23.27 -11.53
N LEU A 502 -9.56 23.26 -10.46
CA LEU A 502 -10.53 22.22 -10.09
C LEU A 502 -11.99 22.69 -10.29
N ALA A 503 -12.20 24.01 -10.32
CA ALA A 503 -13.51 24.61 -10.55
C ALA A 503 -14.05 24.29 -11.97
N GLY A 504 -15.32 23.90 -12.04
CA GLY A 504 -15.99 23.46 -13.27
C GLY A 504 -15.88 21.96 -13.57
N GLY A 505 -14.99 21.23 -12.89
CA GLY A 505 -14.94 19.76 -12.94
C GLY A 505 -15.90 19.12 -11.94
N THR A 506 -16.13 17.82 -12.09
CA THR A 506 -16.80 16.99 -11.08
C THR A 506 -15.94 16.83 -9.83
N LEU A 507 -16.57 16.48 -8.70
CA LEU A 507 -15.86 16.15 -7.45
C LEU A 507 -14.76 15.07 -7.66
N ASP A 508 -15.02 14.06 -8.50
CA ASP A 508 -14.07 12.95 -8.70
C ASP A 508 -12.91 13.34 -9.62
N GLU A 509 -13.15 14.13 -10.67
CA GLU A 509 -12.08 14.76 -11.46
C GLU A 509 -11.21 15.69 -10.58
N ALA A 510 -11.83 16.44 -9.66
CA ALA A 510 -11.11 17.31 -8.73
C ALA A 510 -10.22 16.51 -7.76
N LYS A 511 -10.69 15.35 -7.25
CA LYS A 511 -9.85 14.43 -6.46
C LYS A 511 -8.67 13.90 -7.28
N ILE A 512 -8.90 13.48 -8.53
CA ILE A 512 -7.84 12.98 -9.41
C ILE A 512 -6.78 14.05 -9.65
N ALA A 513 -7.21 15.29 -9.94
CA ALA A 513 -6.30 16.42 -10.17
C ALA A 513 -5.56 16.88 -8.90
N LEU A 514 -6.17 16.79 -7.71
CA LEU A 514 -5.49 17.03 -6.43
C LEU A 514 -4.44 15.95 -6.13
N ASN A 515 -4.78 14.67 -6.31
CA ASN A 515 -3.86 13.56 -6.10
C ASN A 515 -2.67 13.63 -7.07
N ALA A 516 -2.92 13.96 -8.35
CA ALA A 516 -1.88 14.12 -9.37
C ALA A 516 -0.97 15.36 -9.14
N ALA A 517 -1.40 16.31 -8.31
CA ALA A 517 -0.60 17.45 -7.86
C ALA A 517 0.00 17.25 -6.46
N GLU A 518 -0.15 16.05 -5.87
CA GLU A 518 0.30 15.72 -4.51
C GLU A 518 -0.27 16.68 -3.44
N MET A 519 -1.54 17.07 -3.60
CA MET A 519 -2.27 17.97 -2.70
C MET A 519 -3.32 17.21 -1.89
N ALA A 520 -3.54 17.62 -0.65
CA ALA A 520 -4.54 16.99 0.20
C ALA A 520 -5.95 17.55 -0.10
N LEU A 521 -6.96 16.67 -0.08
CA LEU A 521 -8.35 17.12 -0.09
C LEU A 521 -8.69 17.75 1.27
N GLY A 522 -9.03 19.04 1.26
CA GLY A 522 -9.49 19.79 2.42
C GLY A 522 -10.98 19.58 2.70
N ASN A 523 -11.63 20.59 3.29
CA ASN A 523 -13.05 20.49 3.64
C ASN A 523 -13.92 20.60 2.37
N VAL A 524 -14.80 19.63 2.15
CA VAL A 524 -15.77 19.67 1.04
C VAL A 524 -17.10 20.20 1.57
N THR A 525 -17.39 21.46 1.26
CA THR A 525 -18.68 22.09 1.56
C THR A 525 -19.60 22.05 0.34
N GLN A 526 -20.90 22.23 0.55
CA GLN A 526 -21.89 22.14 -0.51
C GLN A 526 -22.84 23.34 -0.49
N ALA A 527 -22.97 24.03 -1.62
CA ALA A 527 -23.81 25.21 -1.80
C ALA A 527 -24.83 25.00 -2.94
N PHE A 528 -25.96 25.70 -2.91
CA PHE A 528 -26.90 25.71 -4.03
C PHE A 528 -26.45 26.75 -5.07
N ASP A 529 -26.54 26.40 -6.35
CA ASP A 529 -26.24 27.30 -7.46
C ASP A 529 -27.29 27.12 -8.57
N GLU A 530 -27.82 28.22 -9.10
CA GLU A 530 -28.93 28.19 -10.07
C GLU A 530 -28.48 27.81 -11.50
N LYS A 531 -27.17 27.79 -11.78
CA LYS A 531 -26.59 27.56 -13.12
C LYS A 531 -25.74 26.29 -13.20
N VAL A 532 -25.11 25.90 -12.11
CA VAL A 532 -24.15 24.79 -12.07
C VAL A 532 -24.83 23.50 -11.60
N PRO A 533 -24.80 22.39 -12.38
CA PRO A 533 -25.38 21.11 -12.00
C PRO A 533 -24.85 20.55 -10.68
N ALA A 534 -25.65 19.71 -10.02
CA ALA A 534 -25.26 19.05 -8.78
C ALA A 534 -24.01 18.16 -8.99
N GLY A 535 -23.05 18.20 -8.06
CA GLY A 535 -21.81 17.42 -8.09
C GLY A 535 -20.61 18.09 -8.76
N VAL A 536 -20.78 19.28 -9.35
CA VAL A 536 -19.71 20.08 -9.96
C VAL A 536 -19.10 21.05 -8.94
N VAL A 537 -17.77 21.22 -8.97
CA VAL A 537 -17.04 22.15 -8.09
C VAL A 537 -17.27 23.60 -8.53
N LEU A 538 -17.83 24.41 -7.63
CA LEU A 538 -18.05 25.85 -7.78
C LEU A 538 -16.78 26.66 -7.55
N SER A 539 -16.06 26.34 -6.48
CA SER A 539 -14.83 27.04 -6.09
C SER A 539 -13.90 26.14 -5.27
N GLN A 540 -12.64 26.57 -5.20
CA GLN A 540 -11.55 25.94 -4.44
C GLN A 540 -10.86 27.02 -3.60
N ASP A 541 -10.34 26.62 -2.45
CA ASP A 541 -9.49 27.44 -1.58
C ASP A 541 -8.34 26.58 -1.04
N PRO A 542 -7.05 26.87 -1.35
CA PRO A 542 -6.56 28.01 -2.12
C PRO A 542 -6.98 28.06 -3.60
N ALA A 543 -6.89 29.25 -4.19
CA ALA A 543 -7.27 29.50 -5.58
C ALA A 543 -6.33 28.82 -6.60
N LYS A 544 -6.82 28.63 -7.83
CA LYS A 544 -6.02 28.11 -8.95
C LYS A 544 -4.73 28.94 -9.12
N GLY A 545 -3.59 28.26 -9.26
CA GLY A 545 -2.30 28.88 -9.47
C GLY A 545 -1.66 29.51 -8.23
N THR A 546 -2.26 29.38 -7.04
CA THR A 546 -1.55 29.66 -5.79
C THR A 546 -0.40 28.66 -5.64
N GLU A 547 0.80 29.16 -5.38
CA GLU A 547 1.98 28.35 -5.07
C GLU A 547 1.86 27.83 -3.63
N VAL A 548 1.71 26.52 -3.49
CA VAL A 548 1.50 25.84 -2.19
C VAL A 548 2.43 24.64 -2.05
N ARG A 549 2.67 24.21 -0.81
CA ARG A 549 3.48 23.01 -0.53
C ARG A 549 2.69 21.74 -0.86
N HIS A 550 3.37 20.65 -1.15
CA HIS A 550 2.75 19.32 -1.17
C HIS A 550 1.97 19.05 0.13
N GLY A 551 0.88 18.29 0.03
CA GLY A 551 -0.01 17.99 1.15
C GLY A 551 -0.83 19.18 1.70
N THR A 552 -0.75 20.38 1.10
CA THR A 552 -1.61 21.50 1.51
C THR A 552 -3.09 21.13 1.30
N PRO A 553 -3.97 21.28 2.31
CA PRO A 553 -5.38 20.91 2.19
C PRO A 553 -6.16 21.94 1.37
N VAL A 554 -6.70 21.51 0.22
CA VAL A 554 -7.53 22.33 -0.66
C VAL A 554 -9.00 22.09 -0.37
N SER A 555 -9.68 23.07 0.21
CA SER A 555 -11.11 23.02 0.47
C SER A 555 -11.89 23.29 -0.81
N LEU A 556 -13.00 22.57 -1.00
CA LEU A 556 -13.83 22.66 -2.21
C LEU A 556 -15.27 23.05 -1.84
N VAL A 557 -15.91 23.84 -2.69
CA VAL A 557 -17.36 24.11 -2.62
C VAL A 557 -18.01 23.42 -3.82
N VAL A 558 -18.95 22.51 -3.57
CA VAL A 558 -19.62 21.72 -4.61
C VAL A 558 -21.08 22.16 -4.75
N SER A 559 -21.57 22.23 -5.98
CA SER A 559 -22.97 22.55 -6.25
C SER A 559 -23.90 21.42 -5.81
N LYS A 560 -25.01 21.77 -5.15
CA LYS A 560 -26.20 20.94 -4.94
C LYS A 560 -27.21 21.03 -6.10
N GLY A 561 -26.88 21.80 -7.15
CA GLY A 561 -27.83 22.24 -8.16
C GLY A 561 -28.70 23.41 -7.66
N PRO A 562 -29.74 23.77 -8.43
CA PRO A 562 -30.66 24.85 -8.07
C PRO A 562 -31.41 24.54 -6.78
N GLN A 563 -31.72 25.58 -6.00
CA GLN A 563 -32.44 25.42 -4.74
C GLN A 563 -33.89 24.95 -5.00
N PRO A 564 -34.34 23.80 -4.46
CA PRO A 564 -35.73 23.37 -4.57
C PRO A 564 -36.62 24.21 -3.65
N ILE A 565 -37.63 24.84 -4.23
CA ILE A 565 -38.64 25.67 -3.57
C ILE A 565 -39.94 24.85 -3.48
N PRO A 566 -40.51 24.62 -2.28
CA PRO A 566 -41.78 23.92 -2.14
C PRO A 566 -42.91 24.76 -2.75
N VAL A 567 -43.74 24.14 -3.59
CA VAL A 567 -44.87 24.80 -4.23
C VAL A 567 -45.97 25.07 -3.19
N PRO A 568 -46.36 26.32 -2.91
CA PRO A 568 -47.43 26.62 -1.96
C PRO A 568 -48.79 26.11 -2.47
N ASP A 569 -49.62 25.58 -1.57
CA ASP A 569 -51.02 25.29 -1.89
C ASP A 569 -51.85 26.58 -1.77
N VAL A 570 -52.32 27.08 -2.91
CA VAL A 570 -53.10 28.32 -3.04
C VAL A 570 -54.55 28.05 -3.46
N ARG A 571 -54.99 26.79 -3.45
CA ARG A 571 -56.37 26.42 -3.79
C ARG A 571 -57.36 27.07 -2.82
N GLY A 572 -58.46 27.59 -3.35
CA GLY A 572 -59.47 28.33 -2.59
C GLY A 572 -59.10 29.78 -2.24
N LEU A 573 -57.86 30.22 -2.44
CA LEU A 573 -57.49 31.63 -2.29
C LEU A 573 -58.00 32.47 -3.47
N ALA A 574 -58.27 33.75 -3.21
CA ALA A 574 -58.52 34.73 -4.26
C ALA A 574 -57.30 34.86 -5.20
N GLN A 575 -57.54 35.06 -6.50
CA GLN A 575 -56.50 35.12 -7.54
C GLN A 575 -55.29 35.98 -7.16
N ASP A 576 -55.51 37.21 -6.69
CA ASP A 576 -54.41 38.14 -6.38
C ASP A 576 -53.59 37.69 -5.16
N ALA A 577 -54.24 37.06 -4.17
CA ALA A 577 -53.57 36.49 -3.00
C ALA A 577 -52.77 35.21 -3.37
N ALA A 578 -53.31 34.39 -4.28
CA ALA A 578 -52.63 33.21 -4.82
C ALA A 578 -51.39 33.59 -5.64
N VAL A 579 -51.52 34.56 -6.55
CA VAL A 579 -50.40 35.11 -7.33
C VAL A 579 -49.32 35.65 -6.40
N LYS A 580 -49.70 36.44 -5.39
CA LYS A 580 -48.76 36.98 -4.41
C LYS A 580 -48.05 35.87 -3.62
N ALA A 581 -48.77 34.86 -3.10
CA ALA A 581 -48.16 33.77 -2.35
C ALA A 581 -47.13 32.96 -3.17
N ILE A 582 -47.35 32.81 -4.48
CA ILE A 582 -46.41 32.15 -5.40
C ILE A 582 -45.20 33.05 -5.69
N GLN A 583 -45.40 34.35 -5.88
CA GLN A 583 -44.32 35.33 -6.07
C GLN A 583 -43.46 35.52 -4.81
N ASP A 584 -44.07 35.57 -3.63
CA ASP A 584 -43.39 35.64 -2.34
C ASP A 584 -42.54 34.37 -2.08
N ALA A 585 -42.93 33.22 -2.66
CA ALA A 585 -42.13 31.99 -2.66
C ALA A 585 -40.98 31.99 -3.70
N GLY A 586 -40.93 32.97 -4.62
CA GLY A 586 -39.91 33.05 -5.68
C GLY A 586 -40.25 32.25 -6.95
N LEU A 587 -41.52 31.92 -7.16
CA LEU A 587 -42.04 31.21 -8.34
C LEU A 587 -42.85 32.16 -9.23
N THR A 588 -43.05 31.78 -10.50
CA THR A 588 -43.83 32.57 -11.47
C THR A 588 -45.28 32.11 -11.48
N ALA A 589 -46.23 32.97 -11.15
CA ALA A 589 -47.66 32.65 -11.28
C ALA A 589 -48.15 32.90 -12.73
N VAL A 590 -48.75 31.88 -13.35
CA VAL A 590 -49.37 31.97 -14.69
C VAL A 590 -50.86 31.65 -14.57
N ILE A 591 -51.73 32.47 -15.13
CA ILE A 591 -53.18 32.24 -15.10
C ILE A 591 -53.58 31.46 -16.35
N ALA A 592 -54.28 30.33 -16.16
CA ALA A 592 -54.81 29.57 -17.28
C ALA A 592 -55.88 30.38 -18.04
N PRO A 593 -55.86 30.39 -19.39
CA PRO A 593 -56.89 31.08 -20.18
C PRO A 593 -58.28 30.43 -20.02
N GLU A 594 -58.30 29.14 -19.70
CA GLU A 594 -59.52 28.38 -19.42
C GLU A 594 -59.90 28.50 -17.94
N THR A 595 -61.04 29.13 -17.69
CA THR A 595 -61.65 29.29 -16.37
C THR A 595 -62.87 28.37 -16.25
N VAL A 596 -62.94 27.63 -15.15
CA VAL A 596 -63.94 26.58 -14.90
C VAL A 596 -65.08 27.12 -14.02
N ASN A 597 -66.31 26.63 -14.20
CA ASN A 597 -67.41 26.92 -13.29
C ASN A 597 -67.38 25.91 -12.13
N ASP A 598 -67.38 26.37 -10.88
CA ASP A 598 -67.35 25.52 -9.69
C ASP A 598 -68.45 25.94 -8.70
N LYS A 599 -69.09 24.96 -8.05
CA LYS A 599 -70.21 25.19 -7.11
C LYS A 599 -69.74 25.56 -5.69
N THR A 600 -68.49 25.23 -5.36
CA THR A 600 -67.90 25.33 -4.02
C THR A 600 -66.86 26.45 -3.92
N VAL A 601 -66.12 26.71 -5.01
CA VAL A 601 -65.09 27.74 -5.09
C VAL A 601 -65.69 29.05 -5.62
N PRO A 602 -65.65 30.16 -4.86
CA PRO A 602 -66.26 31.42 -5.27
C PRO A 602 -65.60 32.01 -6.53
N LYS A 603 -66.36 32.81 -7.27
CA LYS A 603 -65.87 33.49 -8.48
C LYS A 603 -64.61 34.31 -8.18
N GLY A 604 -63.55 34.09 -8.94
CA GLY A 604 -62.25 34.76 -8.76
C GLY A 604 -61.29 34.07 -7.78
N ALA A 605 -61.66 32.92 -7.20
CA ALA A 605 -60.74 32.08 -6.43
C ALA A 605 -60.17 30.91 -7.26
N VAL A 606 -59.01 30.40 -6.85
CA VAL A 606 -58.31 29.30 -7.53
C VAL A 606 -59.02 27.96 -7.28
N VAL A 607 -59.44 27.29 -8.34
CA VAL A 607 -60.03 25.94 -8.31
C VAL A 607 -58.94 24.87 -8.24
N SER A 608 -57.93 25.01 -9.09
CA SER A 608 -56.81 24.07 -9.19
C SER A 608 -55.53 24.80 -9.58
N GLN A 609 -54.41 24.19 -9.20
CA GLN A 609 -53.07 24.63 -9.57
C GLN A 609 -52.28 23.47 -10.17
N LEU A 610 -51.36 23.77 -11.07
CA LEU A 610 -50.45 22.80 -11.66
C LEU A 610 -49.00 23.34 -11.58
N PRO A 611 -48.06 22.61 -10.94
CA PRO A 611 -48.24 21.35 -10.20
C PRO A 611 -49.08 21.54 -8.92
N ALA A 612 -49.82 20.48 -8.53
CA ALA A 612 -50.66 20.48 -7.33
C ALA A 612 -49.86 20.44 -6.02
N ASN A 613 -48.68 19.83 -6.07
CA ASN A 613 -47.74 19.65 -4.96
C ASN A 613 -46.35 19.30 -5.52
N GLY A 614 -45.29 19.53 -4.75
CA GLY A 614 -43.92 19.19 -5.12
C GLY A 614 -42.94 20.34 -4.85
N THR A 615 -41.78 20.28 -5.52
CA THR A 615 -40.75 21.32 -5.48
C THR A 615 -40.42 21.78 -6.90
N LEU A 616 -40.31 23.08 -7.09
CA LEU A 616 -39.89 23.73 -8.34
C LEU A 616 -38.60 24.54 -8.10
N ILE A 617 -37.91 24.96 -9.15
CA ILE A 617 -36.77 25.88 -9.04
C ILE A 617 -37.23 27.34 -9.20
N ARG A 618 -36.41 28.30 -8.74
CA ARG A 618 -36.73 29.74 -8.81
C ARG A 618 -37.10 30.14 -10.25
N GLY A 619 -38.23 30.82 -10.39
CA GLY A 619 -38.73 31.32 -11.67
C GLY A 619 -39.61 30.35 -12.47
N GLU A 620 -39.71 29.07 -12.10
CA GLU A 620 -40.64 28.14 -12.76
C GLU A 620 -42.11 28.53 -12.57
N ALA A 621 -42.94 28.12 -13.54
CA ALA A 621 -44.33 28.54 -13.65
C ALA A 621 -45.31 27.61 -12.89
N VAL A 622 -46.10 28.18 -11.98
CA VAL A 622 -47.29 27.54 -11.40
C VAL A 622 -48.50 28.05 -12.14
N THR A 623 -49.22 27.14 -12.80
CA THR A 623 -50.44 27.48 -13.57
C THR A 623 -51.67 27.42 -12.68
N LEU A 624 -52.46 28.50 -12.66
CA LEU A 624 -53.66 28.65 -11.83
C LEU A 624 -54.94 28.64 -12.69
N THR A 625 -55.87 27.74 -12.35
CA THR A 625 -57.22 27.70 -12.94
C THR A 625 -58.18 28.44 -12.01
N VAL A 626 -58.79 29.52 -12.49
CA VAL A 626 -59.68 30.39 -11.69
C VAL A 626 -61.16 30.04 -11.89
N SER A 627 -61.94 30.10 -10.81
CA SER A 627 -63.38 29.86 -10.81
C SER A 627 -64.15 31.02 -11.45
N LYS A 628 -65.07 30.70 -12.37
CA LYS A 628 -66.13 31.60 -12.84
C LYS A 628 -67.28 31.74 -11.82
N GLY A 629 -67.27 30.96 -10.75
CA GLY A 629 -68.39 30.75 -9.83
C GLY A 629 -69.33 29.63 -10.30
N PRO A 630 -70.47 29.43 -9.62
CA PRO A 630 -71.45 28.44 -10.05
C PRO A 630 -72.04 28.85 -11.40
N LYS A 631 -72.34 27.86 -12.24
CA LYS A 631 -72.94 28.10 -13.55
C LYS A 631 -74.32 28.72 -13.37
N LEU A 632 -74.44 29.99 -13.75
CA LEU A 632 -75.70 30.72 -13.73
C LEU A 632 -76.56 30.26 -14.90
N VAL A 633 -77.82 29.95 -14.61
CA VAL A 633 -78.85 29.60 -15.60
C VAL A 633 -79.97 30.63 -15.46
N LYS A 634 -80.43 31.16 -16.60
CA LYS A 634 -81.52 32.14 -16.62
C LYS A 634 -82.85 31.43 -16.33
N VAL A 635 -83.58 31.89 -15.31
CA VAL A 635 -84.90 31.37 -14.98
C VAL A 635 -85.95 32.06 -15.88
N PRO A 636 -86.61 31.34 -16.81
CA PRO A 636 -87.68 31.93 -17.62
C PRO A 636 -88.91 32.23 -16.74
N SER A 637 -89.72 33.20 -17.15
CA SER A 637 -91.05 33.40 -16.54
C SER A 637 -92.04 32.36 -17.04
N PHE A 638 -92.64 31.64 -16.11
CA PHE A 638 -93.76 30.72 -16.34
C PHE A 638 -95.09 31.24 -15.76
N ILE A 639 -95.13 32.52 -15.34
CA ILE A 639 -96.34 33.17 -14.84
C ILE A 639 -97.42 33.15 -15.94
N GLY A 640 -98.59 32.60 -15.62
CA GLY A 640 -99.69 32.37 -16.57
C GLY A 640 -99.65 31.04 -17.32
N LYS A 641 -98.60 30.22 -17.17
CA LYS A 641 -98.57 28.83 -17.67
C LYS A 641 -99.15 27.84 -16.64
N GLN A 642 -99.41 26.62 -17.10
CA GLN A 642 -99.75 25.46 -16.25
C GLN A 642 -98.56 25.05 -15.36
N ALA A 643 -98.81 24.81 -14.08
CA ALA A 643 -97.77 24.48 -13.11
C ALA A 643 -97.00 23.20 -13.47
N ALA A 644 -97.67 22.19 -14.02
CA ALA A 644 -97.04 20.94 -14.47
C ALA A 644 -96.18 21.12 -15.74
N GLU A 645 -96.37 22.18 -16.52
CA GLU A 645 -95.48 22.55 -17.64
C GLU A 645 -94.26 23.30 -17.11
N ALA A 646 -94.49 24.33 -16.29
CA ALA A 646 -93.46 25.11 -15.62
C ALA A 646 -92.47 24.25 -14.82
N GLU A 647 -92.98 23.31 -14.01
CA GLU A 647 -92.15 22.40 -13.21
C GLU A 647 -91.26 21.50 -14.09
N ARG A 648 -91.77 20.99 -15.22
CA ARG A 648 -90.98 20.15 -16.14
C ARG A 648 -89.91 20.94 -16.87
N GLU A 649 -90.22 22.16 -17.32
CA GLU A 649 -89.23 23.01 -17.99
C GLU A 649 -88.15 23.50 -17.01
N LEU A 650 -88.51 23.93 -15.79
CA LEU A 650 -87.56 24.34 -14.76
C LEU A 650 -86.66 23.18 -14.28
N LYS A 651 -87.20 21.97 -14.07
CA LYS A 651 -86.40 20.77 -13.77
C LYS A 651 -85.46 20.40 -14.91
N LYS A 652 -85.89 20.55 -16.18
CA LYS A 652 -85.04 20.31 -17.36
C LYS A 652 -83.89 21.33 -17.48
N LEU A 653 -84.07 22.54 -16.94
CA LEU A 653 -83.02 23.57 -16.81
C LEU A 653 -82.09 23.36 -15.60
N GLY A 654 -82.33 22.34 -14.77
CA GLY A 654 -81.50 22.02 -13.60
C GLY A 654 -81.89 22.77 -12.33
N PHE A 655 -83.13 23.26 -12.20
CA PHE A 655 -83.62 23.88 -10.96
C PHE A 655 -84.41 22.90 -10.10
N LYS A 656 -84.35 23.11 -8.78
CA LYS A 656 -85.27 22.49 -7.82
C LYS A 656 -86.55 23.32 -7.82
N VAL A 657 -87.71 22.67 -7.85
CA VAL A 657 -89.01 23.36 -7.94
C VAL A 657 -89.84 23.03 -6.73
N GLU A 658 -90.27 24.06 -6.00
CA GLU A 658 -91.22 23.95 -4.88
C GLU A 658 -92.55 24.58 -5.31
N VAL A 659 -93.66 23.89 -5.07
CA VAL A 659 -94.99 24.32 -5.53
C VAL A 659 -95.89 24.60 -4.32
N ASN A 660 -96.21 25.87 -4.10
CA ASN A 660 -97.08 26.31 -3.02
C ASN A 660 -98.51 26.55 -3.55
N LYS A 661 -99.52 25.97 -2.89
CA LYS A 661 -100.92 25.98 -3.34
C LYS A 661 -101.79 26.73 -2.34
N VAL A 662 -102.15 27.97 -2.67
CA VAL A 662 -102.71 28.92 -1.68
C VAL A 662 -104.23 28.81 -1.52
N LEU A 663 -104.95 28.26 -2.53
CA LEU A 663 -106.42 28.22 -2.57
C LEU A 663 -106.96 26.87 -3.12
N GLY A 664 -106.34 25.75 -2.75
CA GLY A 664 -106.77 24.41 -3.17
C GLY A 664 -106.36 24.00 -4.59
N GLY A 665 -105.90 24.94 -5.43
CA GLY A 665 -105.23 24.64 -6.70
C GLY A 665 -106.16 24.17 -7.82
N PHE A 666 -107.41 24.64 -7.84
CA PHE A 666 -108.45 24.18 -8.78
C PHE A 666 -108.15 24.52 -10.24
N PHE A 667 -107.32 25.53 -10.53
CA PHE A 667 -107.00 25.96 -11.90
C PHE A 667 -105.55 25.68 -12.32
N GLY A 668 -104.70 25.19 -11.41
CA GLY A 668 -103.35 24.68 -11.70
C GLY A 668 -102.37 25.69 -12.31
N THR A 669 -102.69 26.98 -12.31
CA THR A 669 -101.98 28.01 -13.08
C THR A 669 -101.00 28.76 -12.20
N VAL A 670 -99.77 28.97 -12.68
CA VAL A 670 -98.73 29.72 -11.95
C VAL A 670 -99.13 31.20 -11.87
N ARG A 671 -99.39 31.68 -10.66
CA ARG A 671 -99.82 33.06 -10.41
C ARG A 671 -98.65 33.98 -10.06
N ASP A 672 -97.65 33.43 -9.39
CA ASP A 672 -96.41 34.10 -9.01
C ASP A 672 -95.24 33.09 -9.02
N GLN A 673 -94.02 33.58 -9.25
CA GLN A 673 -92.80 32.79 -9.36
C GLN A 673 -91.64 33.56 -8.75
N ASN A 674 -90.93 32.92 -7.82
CA ASN A 674 -89.74 33.49 -7.20
C ASN A 674 -88.59 32.46 -7.22
N PRO A 675 -87.42 32.74 -7.85
CA PRO A 675 -87.08 33.92 -8.65
C PRO A 675 -87.59 33.85 -10.11
N VAL A 676 -87.75 35.01 -10.75
CA VAL A 676 -88.26 35.15 -12.13
C VAL A 676 -87.39 36.08 -12.98
N ASN A 677 -87.21 35.76 -14.26
CA ASN A 677 -86.44 36.54 -15.25
C ASN A 677 -85.01 36.93 -14.84
N THR A 678 -84.45 36.20 -13.89
CA THR A 678 -83.16 36.45 -13.23
C THR A 678 -82.23 35.27 -13.47
N GLU A 679 -80.93 35.52 -13.39
CA GLU A 679 -79.91 34.48 -13.51
C GLU A 679 -79.52 34.00 -12.11
N VAL A 680 -79.68 32.71 -11.85
CA VAL A 680 -79.39 32.09 -10.55
C VAL A 680 -78.56 30.82 -10.75
N PRO A 681 -77.81 30.35 -9.75
CA PRO A 681 -77.05 29.12 -9.83
C PRO A 681 -77.91 27.92 -10.26
N GLU A 682 -77.37 27.03 -11.09
CA GLU A 682 -77.93 25.67 -11.23
C GLU A 682 -78.11 25.00 -9.84
N ASP A 683 -79.14 24.17 -9.70
CA ASP A 683 -79.67 23.61 -8.44
C ASP A 683 -80.38 24.59 -7.47
N SER A 684 -80.52 25.88 -7.81
CA SER A 684 -81.34 26.83 -7.02
C SER A 684 -82.81 26.38 -6.93
N VAL A 685 -83.47 26.75 -5.82
CA VAL A 685 -84.89 26.52 -5.61
C VAL A 685 -85.71 27.64 -6.28
N VAL A 686 -86.64 27.26 -7.14
CA VAL A 686 -87.66 28.14 -7.73
C VAL A 686 -89.01 27.78 -7.13
N THR A 687 -89.60 28.72 -6.41
CA THR A 687 -90.93 28.59 -5.82
C THR A 687 -91.99 29.05 -6.82
N LEU A 688 -92.96 28.18 -7.09
CA LEU A 688 -94.15 28.47 -7.91
C LEU A 688 -95.37 28.58 -7.00
N THR A 689 -96.03 29.74 -7.02
CA THR A 689 -97.28 29.97 -6.29
C THR A 689 -98.46 29.72 -7.23
N VAL A 690 -99.32 28.77 -6.88
CA VAL A 690 -100.41 28.26 -7.72
C VAL A 690 -101.76 28.45 -7.02
N VAL A 691 -102.78 28.80 -7.82
CA VAL A 691 -104.18 28.98 -7.41
C VAL A 691 -105.14 28.10 -8.23
#